data_AF-A0A9D6XXJ7-F1
#
_entry.id   AF-A0A9D6XXJ7-F1
#
_cell.length_a   1.000
_cell.length_b   1.000
_cell.length_c   1.000
_cell.angle_alpha   90.00
_cell.angle_beta   90.00
_cell.angle_gamma   90.00
#
_symmetry.space_group_name_H-M   'P 1'
#
loop_
_entity.id
_entity.type
_entity.pdbx_description
1 polymer ?
#
loop_
_entity_poly.entity_id
_entity_poly.type
_entity_poly.pdbx_seq_one_letter_code
_entity_poly.pdbx_strand_id
1 'polypeptide(L)'
;MHSELQAQLAFHLTGNKPGAGLEVVAGLGLHPALFAGYRDLTRLRYDFPLVLVQNATDRGSVQCLCAIVDGVVHEVAQGDDGERLTRHLLRLEQEIRVLMAEGASGALSALWEKAAGRLAARGDDSLKDSLNRASAALKIDGKVVDCGSSMPADLINHAWASVQEKKARKFREDLARLTQKLSDILQVDRVRSKAGQSAESLKASVGASHGEDFDFQTMSRLLTRSSPKTTLPESRRRRIESLLSVLRSQRFFAAQDGVDKRGAGEKTHSFVFENCAAALAAYRERMPKAIELAKAVAIAGLEIESEYNEAKHDPFFREFDAAGLDERDLAMFPDYLVLTSAEKLQGVENDKLMEIFSAGLPVKILVQTDDLLEASPAGDAHLAIGVRSKQLASMALGLNEVYVLQSSGSNLFQFRDRILKGLTYAGPALFSVFSGSTGKTADLPPYLTAAAAMESRVFPAFAYDPSAGADWASRFYLEGNPQVDRDWPVQSFAYEDAEHQKISQDLVFTLVDFVACDQRYARHFARVPQAKWNGSMVPVGEYLAGDTQNLSGKIPCLLMVDGNDVLHKVIVDDKLIQEARRCREMWHSLQELGGIHNSHAERLLARERKVWEERQQSEVAVAPKPAAAAPAAPVATPAAAAMPAPAEPEEEKSSDEPYIETPRCTSCDECTQINNVMFAYDANKQASIVNLDAGTYRQLVEAAESCQVSIIHPGKPRNPNEPGLEELVKRAESFL
;
A
#
# COMPACT_ATOMS: atom_id res chain seq x y z
N MET A 1 1.81 13.99 49.24
CA MET A 1 1.80 12.59 48.77
C MET A 1 0.42 11.94 48.78
N HIS A 2 -0.22 11.62 49.92
CA HIS A 2 -1.47 10.83 49.89
C HIS A 2 -2.69 11.59 49.30
N SER A 3 -2.85 12.88 49.60
CA SER A 3 -3.92 13.72 49.03
C SER A 3 -3.74 14.01 47.54
N GLU A 4 -2.49 14.09 47.06
CA GLU A 4 -2.16 14.36 45.66
C GLU A 4 -2.42 13.13 44.79
N LEU A 5 -2.04 11.95 45.27
CA LEU A 5 -2.37 10.68 44.61
C LEU A 5 -3.89 10.47 44.54
N GLN A 6 -4.62 10.82 45.61
CA GLN A 6 -6.09 10.76 45.61
C GLN A 6 -6.71 11.70 44.57
N ALA A 7 -6.18 12.91 44.38
CA ALA A 7 -6.67 13.82 43.34
C ALA A 7 -6.40 13.29 41.91
N GLN A 8 -5.22 12.71 41.68
CA GLN A 8 -4.87 12.09 40.40
C GLN A 8 -5.73 10.85 40.11
N LEU A 9 -5.96 9.99 41.11
CA LEU A 9 -6.84 8.82 41.02
C LEU A 9 -8.30 9.23 40.77
N ALA A 10 -8.78 10.26 41.47
CA ALA A 10 -10.12 10.77 41.27
C ALA A 10 -10.31 11.34 39.85
N PHE A 11 -9.31 12.03 39.31
CA PHE A 11 -9.33 12.44 37.91
C PHE A 11 -9.36 11.25 36.97
N HIS A 12 -8.49 10.26 37.16
CA HIS A 12 -8.48 9.06 36.31
C HIS A 12 -9.86 8.38 36.29
N LEU A 13 -10.48 8.17 37.45
CA LEU A 13 -11.76 7.45 37.53
C LEU A 13 -12.97 8.25 37.04
N THR A 14 -12.95 9.58 37.19
CA THR A 14 -14.15 10.40 36.97
C THR A 14 -14.05 11.38 35.80
N GLY A 15 -12.84 11.68 35.33
CA GLY A 15 -12.54 12.78 34.40
C GLY A 15 -12.69 14.18 35.03
N ASN A 16 -13.16 14.27 36.27
CA ASN A 16 -13.31 15.54 36.98
C ASN A 16 -11.99 15.91 37.67
N LYS A 17 -11.74 17.21 37.84
CA LYS A 17 -10.52 17.74 38.49
C LYS A 17 -10.84 18.18 39.91
N PRO A 18 -10.87 17.28 40.92
CA PRO A 18 -11.10 17.68 42.30
C PRO A 18 -9.83 18.33 42.86
N GLY A 19 -9.72 19.66 42.75
CA GLY A 19 -8.71 20.48 43.44
C GLY A 19 -7.70 21.20 42.54
N ALA A 20 -6.93 22.11 43.16
CA ALA A 20 -6.04 23.08 42.50
C ALA A 20 -4.69 22.51 41.97
N GLY A 21 -4.54 21.19 41.90
CA GLY A 21 -3.24 20.54 41.69
C GLY A 21 -2.95 20.05 40.27
N LEU A 22 -3.97 19.94 39.42
CA LEU A 22 -3.92 19.43 38.05
C LEU A 22 -4.25 20.55 37.07
N GLU A 23 -3.45 20.66 36.01
CA GLU A 23 -3.62 21.73 35.05
C GLU A 23 -4.40 21.29 33.81
N VAL A 24 -5.06 22.26 33.17
CA VAL A 24 -5.81 22.04 31.92
C VAL A 24 -4.82 21.98 30.76
N VAL A 25 -4.94 20.93 29.94
CA VAL A 25 -4.09 20.72 28.76
C VAL A 25 -4.49 21.65 27.60
N ALA A 26 -5.76 22.04 27.54
CA ALA A 26 -6.27 22.95 26.50
C ALA A 26 -5.50 24.27 26.48
N GLY A 27 -5.03 24.67 25.30
CA GLY A 27 -4.28 25.90 25.08
C GLY A 27 -2.76 25.81 25.33
N LEU A 28 -2.24 24.67 25.80
CA LEU A 28 -0.79 24.49 26.02
C LEU A 28 -0.02 24.05 24.76
N GLY A 29 -0.69 23.77 23.65
CA GLY A 29 -0.05 23.31 22.42
C GLY A 29 0.76 22.02 22.59
N LEU A 30 0.31 21.14 23.48
CA LEU A 30 0.98 19.87 23.77
C LEU A 30 0.71 18.84 22.67
N HIS A 31 1.74 18.11 22.26
CA HIS A 31 1.66 16.96 21.35
C HIS A 31 2.33 15.74 21.96
N PRO A 32 1.97 14.50 21.56
CA PRO A 32 2.73 13.31 21.96
C PRO A 32 4.23 13.48 21.72
N ALA A 33 5.06 13.05 22.67
CA ALA A 33 6.51 13.27 22.64
C ALA A 33 7.19 12.73 21.37
N LEU A 34 6.65 11.66 20.79
CA LEU A 34 7.13 11.07 19.54
C LEU A 34 7.06 12.02 18.34
N PHE A 35 6.25 13.08 18.38
CA PHE A 35 6.17 14.06 17.29
C PHE A 35 7.22 15.16 17.33
N ALA A 36 8.02 15.27 18.40
CA ALA A 36 9.02 16.33 18.55
C ALA A 36 9.95 16.42 17.32
N GLY A 37 10.41 15.28 16.80
CA GLY A 37 11.28 15.20 15.62
C GLY A 37 10.60 15.42 14.27
N TYR A 38 9.26 15.50 14.21
CA TYR A 38 8.49 15.46 12.97
C TYR A 38 7.66 16.71 12.68
N ARG A 39 7.70 17.73 13.55
CA ARG A 39 6.89 18.96 13.40
C ARG A 39 7.10 19.69 12.07
N ASP A 40 8.34 19.76 11.60
CA ASP A 40 8.70 20.36 10.31
C ASP A 40 8.99 19.29 9.26
N LEU A 41 7.94 18.85 8.57
CA LEU A 41 8.04 17.87 7.49
C LEU A 41 8.86 18.37 6.30
N THR A 42 9.06 19.69 6.13
CA THR A 42 9.80 20.21 4.98
C THR A 42 11.29 19.86 5.05
N ARG A 43 11.81 19.61 6.26
CA ARG A 43 13.21 19.18 6.50
C ARG A 43 13.41 17.68 6.36
N LEU A 44 12.33 16.91 6.33
CA LEU A 44 12.37 15.47 6.29
C LEU A 44 12.24 14.97 4.87
N ARG A 45 12.94 13.87 4.59
CA ARG A 45 12.87 13.16 3.33
C ARG A 45 12.02 11.91 3.51
N TYR A 46 10.85 11.90 2.88
CA TYR A 46 9.84 10.85 2.99
C TYR A 46 8.97 10.79 1.72
N ASP A 47 8.00 9.87 1.66
CA ASP A 47 7.26 9.52 0.43
C ASP A 47 6.51 10.67 -0.25
N PHE A 48 6.06 11.69 0.48
CA PHE A 48 5.36 12.83 -0.10
C PHE A 48 6.31 13.99 -0.35
N PRO A 49 6.04 14.88 -1.32
CA PRO A 49 4.87 14.88 -2.20
C PRO A 49 4.96 13.82 -3.31
N LEU A 50 3.80 13.44 -3.85
CA LEU A 50 3.66 12.50 -4.95
C LEU A 50 3.54 13.22 -6.28
N VAL A 51 4.02 12.60 -7.35
CA VAL A 51 3.92 13.09 -8.73
C VAL A 51 3.03 12.13 -9.51
N LEU A 52 1.90 12.66 -9.97
CA LEU A 52 0.92 11.97 -10.79
C LEU A 52 1.32 12.09 -12.26
N VAL A 53 2.07 11.10 -12.75
CA VAL A 53 2.68 11.09 -14.08
C VAL A 53 1.66 10.69 -15.13
N GLN A 54 1.51 11.51 -16.17
CA GLN A 54 0.65 11.18 -17.31
C GLN A 54 1.34 10.20 -18.26
N ASN A 55 0.60 9.26 -18.84
CA ASN A 55 1.07 8.30 -19.85
C ASN A 55 2.21 7.35 -19.41
N ALA A 56 2.46 7.19 -18.11
CA ALA A 56 3.40 6.20 -17.60
C ALA A 56 2.78 4.79 -17.56
N THR A 57 3.62 3.76 -17.49
CA THR A 57 3.20 2.38 -17.23
C THR A 57 2.53 2.26 -15.85
N ASP A 58 1.71 1.22 -15.64
CA ASP A 58 0.85 1.07 -14.46
C ASP A 58 1.56 1.43 -13.13
N ARG A 59 2.77 0.90 -12.89
CA ARG A 59 3.56 1.18 -11.67
C ARG A 59 4.23 2.56 -11.62
N GLY A 60 4.46 3.18 -12.77
CA GLY A 60 5.12 4.49 -12.91
C GLY A 60 4.15 5.68 -12.90
N SER A 61 2.84 5.43 -12.86
CA SER A 61 1.78 6.44 -12.88
C SER A 61 1.76 7.33 -11.63
N VAL A 62 2.25 6.82 -10.50
CA VAL A 62 2.42 7.56 -9.25
C VAL A 62 3.83 7.31 -8.74
N GLN A 63 4.60 8.38 -8.52
CA GLN A 63 5.97 8.31 -8.00
C GLN A 63 6.16 9.30 -6.85
N CYS A 64 7.02 8.97 -5.89
CA CYS A 64 7.41 9.92 -4.85
C CYS A 64 8.49 10.88 -5.36
N LEU A 65 8.48 12.12 -4.89
CA LEU A 65 9.49 13.12 -5.25
C LEU A 65 10.91 12.64 -4.92
N CYS A 66 11.10 11.98 -3.77
CA CYS A 66 12.39 11.41 -3.38
C CYS A 66 12.95 10.47 -4.44
N ALA A 67 12.16 9.53 -4.95
CA ALA A 67 12.63 8.57 -5.94
C ALA A 67 12.97 9.23 -7.28
N ILE A 68 12.22 10.27 -7.68
CA ILE A 68 12.54 11.05 -8.88
C ILE A 68 13.86 11.79 -8.70
N VAL A 69 14.06 12.46 -7.56
CA VAL A 69 15.31 13.17 -7.25
C VAL A 69 16.48 12.20 -7.14
N ASP A 70 16.31 11.03 -6.50
CA ASP A 70 17.33 9.98 -6.43
C ASP A 70 17.74 9.51 -7.83
N GLY A 71 16.76 9.33 -8.73
CA GLY A 71 17.03 8.99 -10.13
C GLY A 71 17.86 10.07 -10.85
N VAL A 72 17.51 11.35 -10.67
CA VAL A 72 18.25 12.48 -11.25
C VAL A 72 19.66 12.60 -10.64
N VAL A 73 19.80 12.44 -9.32
CA VAL A 73 21.10 12.42 -8.64
C VAL A 73 21.96 11.29 -9.20
N HIS A 74 21.41 10.08 -9.32
CA HIS A 74 22.15 8.93 -9.86
C HIS A 74 22.63 9.16 -11.30
N GLU A 75 21.85 9.86 -12.12
CA GLU A 75 22.22 10.17 -13.51
C GLU A 75 23.29 11.27 -13.60
N VAL A 76 23.16 12.34 -12.79
CA VAL A 76 23.95 13.57 -12.95
C VAL A 76 25.20 13.59 -12.06
N ALA A 77 25.17 12.94 -10.89
CA ALA A 77 26.23 13.00 -9.89
C ALA A 77 27.36 11.96 -10.10
N GLN A 78 27.74 11.71 -11.37
CA GLN A 78 28.82 10.80 -11.72
C GLN A 78 30.15 11.56 -11.83
N GLY A 79 31.15 11.21 -11.01
CA GLY A 79 32.50 11.80 -11.01
C GLY A 79 32.81 12.76 -9.85
N ASP A 80 33.88 13.55 -9.99
CA ASP A 80 34.46 14.38 -8.92
C ASP A 80 33.51 15.45 -8.36
N ASP A 81 32.52 15.87 -9.15
CA ASP A 81 31.49 16.84 -8.76
C ASP A 81 30.26 16.21 -8.07
N GLY A 82 30.23 14.89 -7.91
CA GLY A 82 29.04 14.14 -7.48
C GLY A 82 28.49 14.55 -6.11
N GLU A 83 29.37 14.78 -5.13
CA GLU A 83 28.95 15.20 -3.79
C GLU A 83 28.31 16.60 -3.80
N ARG A 84 28.89 17.54 -4.58
CA ARG A 84 28.33 18.89 -4.75
C ARG A 84 26.94 18.82 -5.37
N LEU A 85 26.80 18.08 -6.47
CA LEU A 85 25.53 17.91 -7.18
C LEU A 85 24.46 17.30 -6.29
N THR A 86 24.81 16.26 -5.53
CA THR A 86 23.90 15.62 -4.58
C THR A 86 23.40 16.60 -3.54
N ARG A 87 24.29 17.37 -2.88
CA ARG A 87 23.89 18.38 -1.89
C ARG A 87 22.98 19.46 -2.47
N HIS A 88 23.28 19.94 -3.68
CA HIS A 88 22.45 20.94 -4.36
C HIS A 88 21.06 20.40 -4.73
N LEU A 89 20.98 19.15 -5.18
CA LEU A 89 19.73 18.49 -5.55
C LEU A 89 18.85 18.19 -4.34
N LEU A 90 19.43 17.74 -3.23
CA LEU A 90 18.69 17.57 -1.98
C LEU A 90 18.13 18.89 -1.45
N ARG A 91 18.90 19.99 -1.60
CA ARG A 91 18.42 21.33 -1.27
C ARG A 91 17.28 21.79 -2.19
N LEU A 92 17.35 21.45 -3.48
CA LEU A 92 16.25 21.72 -4.42
C LEU A 92 14.99 20.94 -4.04
N GLU A 93 15.11 19.67 -3.67
CA GLU A 93 13.99 18.84 -3.16
C GLU A 93 13.34 19.50 -1.95
N GLN A 94 14.15 19.96 -0.98
CA GLN A 94 13.66 20.67 0.21
C GLN A 94 12.89 21.94 -0.17
N GLU A 95 13.39 22.74 -1.11
CA GLU A 95 12.70 23.97 -1.56
C GLU A 95 11.38 23.68 -2.28
N ILE A 96 11.28 22.57 -3.03
CA ILE A 96 10.01 22.13 -3.60
C ILE A 96 9.01 21.80 -2.48
N ARG A 97 9.44 21.12 -1.42
CA ARG A 97 8.59 20.84 -0.24
C ARG A 97 8.12 22.12 0.45
N VAL A 98 9.01 23.09 0.62
CA VAL A 98 8.68 24.41 1.18
C VAL A 98 7.65 25.14 0.31
N LEU A 99 7.83 25.15 -1.01
CA LEU A 99 6.87 25.75 -1.93
C LEU A 99 5.48 25.12 -1.82
N MET A 100 5.40 23.80 -1.67
CA MET A 100 4.13 23.10 -1.50
C MET A 100 3.48 23.39 -0.15
N ALA A 101 4.27 23.45 0.92
CA ALA A 101 3.79 23.86 2.24
C ALA A 101 3.26 25.31 2.24
N GLU A 102 3.82 26.20 1.41
CA GLU A 102 3.31 27.56 1.14
C GLU A 102 2.02 27.58 0.27
N GLY A 103 1.55 26.42 -0.21
CA GLY A 103 0.35 26.29 -1.04
C GLY A 103 0.59 26.35 -2.55
N ALA A 104 1.84 26.22 -3.02
CA ALA A 104 2.10 26.08 -4.45
C ALA A 104 1.53 24.76 -4.98
N SER A 105 0.94 24.81 -6.18
CA SER A 105 0.42 23.64 -6.88
C SER A 105 0.76 23.74 -8.37
N GLY A 106 0.85 22.60 -9.06
CA GLY A 106 1.15 22.57 -10.48
C GLY A 106 1.89 21.30 -10.91
N ALA A 107 2.45 21.36 -12.11
CA ALA A 107 3.33 20.33 -12.64
C ALA A 107 4.70 20.34 -11.95
N LEU A 108 5.39 19.20 -11.94
CA LEU A 108 6.72 19.07 -11.36
C LEU A 108 7.71 20.02 -12.03
N SER A 109 7.68 20.11 -13.36
CA SER A 109 8.53 21.03 -14.14
C SER A 109 8.40 22.49 -13.67
N ALA A 110 7.18 22.98 -13.49
CA ALA A 110 6.91 24.35 -13.03
C ALA A 110 7.37 24.59 -11.59
N LEU A 111 7.17 23.62 -10.69
CA LEU A 111 7.65 23.71 -9.30
C LEU A 111 9.17 23.63 -9.22
N TRP A 112 9.79 22.80 -10.07
CA TRP A 112 11.23 22.65 -10.19
C TRP A 112 11.88 23.96 -10.64
N GLU A 113 11.37 24.59 -11.69
CA GLU A 113 11.87 25.90 -12.16
C GLU A 113 11.71 26.99 -11.11
N LYS A 114 10.58 27.02 -10.40
CA LYS A 114 10.33 28.00 -9.33
C LYS A 114 11.28 27.81 -8.15
N ALA A 115 11.51 26.56 -7.73
CA ALA A 115 12.46 26.22 -6.66
C ALA A 115 13.90 26.55 -7.08
N ALA A 116 14.29 26.16 -8.29
CA ALA A 116 15.60 26.46 -8.88
C ALA A 116 15.83 27.97 -8.97
N GLY A 117 14.82 28.76 -9.37
CA GLY A 117 14.88 30.21 -9.41
C GLY A 117 15.09 30.86 -8.03
N ARG A 118 14.39 30.38 -6.99
CA ARG A 118 14.58 30.86 -5.61
C ARG A 118 15.99 30.57 -5.09
N LEU A 119 16.53 29.39 -5.40
CA LEU A 119 17.88 29.00 -5.01
C LEU A 119 18.96 29.76 -5.79
N ALA A 120 18.82 29.87 -7.12
CA ALA A 120 19.75 30.56 -7.99
C ALA A 120 19.86 32.06 -7.69
N ALA A 121 18.77 32.69 -7.22
CA ALA A 121 18.80 34.10 -6.79
C ALA A 121 19.69 34.35 -5.55
N ARG A 122 19.98 33.30 -4.77
CA ARG A 122 20.77 33.36 -3.54
C ARG A 122 22.09 32.57 -3.62
N GLY A 123 22.43 32.03 -4.78
CA GLY A 123 23.52 31.06 -4.93
C GLY A 123 24.54 31.39 -6.01
N ASP A 124 25.65 30.68 -5.95
CA ASP A 124 26.82 30.87 -6.81
C ASP A 124 26.66 30.20 -8.19
N ASP A 125 27.57 30.47 -9.12
CA ASP A 125 27.48 29.93 -10.49
C ASP A 125 27.57 28.40 -10.54
N SER A 126 28.22 27.77 -9.56
CA SER A 126 28.26 26.30 -9.42
C SER A 126 26.88 25.70 -9.09
N LEU A 127 26.04 26.42 -8.34
CA LEU A 127 24.66 26.03 -8.05
C LEU A 127 23.82 26.14 -9.32
N LYS A 128 23.96 27.22 -10.10
CA LYS A 128 23.24 27.38 -11.36
C LYS A 128 23.58 26.28 -12.37
N ASP A 129 24.86 25.93 -12.51
CA ASP A 129 25.30 24.80 -13.33
C ASP A 129 24.65 23.49 -12.87
N SER A 130 24.67 23.22 -11.56
CA SER A 130 24.05 22.02 -10.97
C SER A 130 22.55 21.94 -11.27
N LEU A 131 21.82 23.04 -11.11
CA LEU A 131 20.37 23.13 -11.36
C LEU A 131 20.03 22.95 -12.85
N ASN A 132 20.83 23.50 -13.75
CA ASN A 132 20.64 23.36 -15.20
C ASN A 132 20.85 21.91 -15.65
N ARG A 133 21.91 21.24 -15.16
CA ARG A 133 22.15 19.81 -15.45
C ARG A 133 21.01 18.93 -14.95
N ALA A 134 20.51 19.21 -13.75
CA ALA A 134 19.43 18.45 -13.18
C ALA A 134 18.09 18.67 -13.90
N SER A 135 17.80 19.90 -14.34
CA SER A 135 16.63 20.19 -15.18
C SER A 135 16.68 19.44 -16.51
N ALA A 136 17.86 19.35 -17.15
CA ALA A 136 18.03 18.59 -18.39
C ALA A 136 17.86 17.07 -18.21
N ALA A 137 18.13 16.55 -17.01
CA ALA A 137 17.96 15.14 -16.67
C ALA A 137 16.53 14.77 -16.24
N LEU A 138 15.66 15.76 -15.96
CA LEU A 138 14.28 15.51 -15.56
C LEU A 138 13.44 15.00 -16.74
N LYS A 139 13.19 13.69 -16.78
CA LYS A 139 12.44 13.01 -17.85
C LYS A 139 10.94 12.86 -17.56
N ILE A 140 10.54 13.13 -16.32
CA ILE A 140 9.20 12.83 -15.80
C ILE A 140 8.54 14.16 -15.43
N ASP A 141 7.30 14.34 -15.87
CA ASP A 141 6.46 15.47 -15.46
C ASP A 141 5.04 15.01 -15.15
N GLY A 142 4.39 15.72 -14.24
CA GLY A 142 3.10 15.35 -13.70
C GLY A 142 2.62 16.31 -12.61
N LYS A 143 1.32 16.24 -12.28
CA LYS A 143 0.75 17.06 -11.20
C LYS A 143 1.38 16.61 -9.88
N VAL A 144 1.95 17.55 -9.13
CA VAL A 144 2.49 17.26 -7.79
C VAL A 144 1.38 17.44 -6.75
N VAL A 145 1.21 16.44 -5.89
CA VAL A 145 0.16 16.36 -4.87
C VAL A 145 0.80 16.01 -3.54
N ASP A 146 0.61 16.87 -2.54
CA ASP A 146 1.05 16.62 -1.17
C ASP A 146 -0.05 15.92 -0.35
N CYS A 147 0.28 15.38 0.82
CA CYS A 147 -0.69 14.76 1.70
C CYS A 147 -1.65 15.81 2.27
N GLY A 148 -2.89 15.83 1.75
CA GLY A 148 -3.93 16.79 2.13
C GLY A 148 -5.33 16.31 1.73
N SER A 149 -6.33 17.19 1.83
CA SER A 149 -7.74 16.82 1.70
C SER A 149 -8.14 16.41 0.28
N SER A 150 -7.49 16.96 -0.75
CA SER A 150 -7.75 16.58 -2.14
C SER A 150 -6.98 15.35 -2.60
N MET A 151 -5.94 14.95 -1.85
CA MET A 151 -4.97 13.95 -2.29
C MET A 151 -5.57 12.57 -2.54
N PRO A 152 -6.43 12.00 -1.64
CA PRO A 152 -7.06 10.71 -1.92
C PRO A 152 -7.87 10.69 -3.22
N ALA A 153 -8.68 11.72 -3.43
CA ALA A 153 -9.51 11.84 -4.64
C ALA A 153 -8.64 12.02 -5.90
N ASP A 154 -7.64 12.89 -5.85
CA ASP A 154 -6.71 13.13 -6.96
C ASP A 154 -5.95 11.85 -7.35
N LEU A 155 -5.43 11.11 -6.36
CA LEU A 155 -4.64 9.90 -6.58
C LEU A 155 -5.50 8.75 -7.14
N ILE A 156 -6.67 8.49 -6.56
CA ILE A 156 -7.57 7.44 -7.02
C ILE A 156 -8.13 7.76 -8.42
N ASN A 157 -8.51 9.02 -8.66
CA ASN A 157 -9.00 9.45 -9.97
C ASN A 157 -7.91 9.30 -11.05
N HIS A 158 -6.67 9.69 -10.74
CA HIS A 158 -5.54 9.52 -11.66
C HIS A 158 -5.23 8.05 -11.95
N ALA A 159 -5.16 7.21 -10.91
CA ALA A 159 -4.94 5.78 -11.06
C ALA A 159 -6.09 5.11 -11.86
N TRP A 160 -7.34 5.49 -11.59
CA TRP A 160 -8.50 5.01 -12.33
C TRP A 160 -8.45 5.44 -13.79
N ALA A 161 -8.13 6.70 -14.08
CA ALA A 161 -8.01 7.21 -15.44
C ALA A 161 -6.92 6.47 -16.23
N SER A 162 -5.79 6.15 -15.59
CA SER A 162 -4.72 5.34 -16.19
C SER A 162 -5.21 3.93 -16.56
N VAL A 163 -5.96 3.27 -15.67
CA VAL A 163 -6.57 1.95 -15.94
C VAL A 163 -7.60 2.04 -17.08
N GLN A 164 -8.45 3.07 -17.08
CA GLN A 164 -9.46 3.26 -18.12
C GLN A 164 -8.86 3.60 -19.48
N GLU A 165 -7.77 4.38 -19.56
CA GLU A 165 -7.11 4.68 -20.83
C GLU A 165 -6.52 3.41 -21.45
N LYS A 166 -6.01 2.48 -20.63
CA LYS A 166 -5.55 1.16 -21.08
C LYS A 166 -6.70 0.32 -21.64
N LYS A 167 -7.85 0.28 -20.95
CA LYS A 167 -9.08 -0.36 -21.45
C LYS A 167 -9.54 0.28 -22.76
N ALA A 168 -9.57 1.62 -22.81
CA ALA A 168 -9.97 2.41 -23.98
C ALA A 168 -9.07 2.16 -25.19
N ARG A 169 -7.75 2.05 -25.00
CA ARG A 169 -6.82 1.74 -26.09
C ARG A 169 -7.08 0.36 -26.67
N LYS A 170 -7.18 -0.67 -25.82
CA LYS A 170 -7.50 -2.05 -26.25
C LYS A 170 -8.85 -2.10 -26.99
N PHE A 171 -9.86 -1.46 -26.43
CA PHE A 171 -11.19 -1.39 -27.04
C PHE A 171 -11.15 -0.71 -28.41
N ARG A 172 -10.43 0.41 -28.56
CA ARG A 172 -10.29 1.13 -29.83
C ARG A 172 -9.57 0.29 -30.88
N GLU A 173 -8.51 -0.43 -30.49
CA GLU A 173 -7.79 -1.34 -31.38
C GLU A 173 -8.71 -2.47 -31.89
N ASP A 174 -9.46 -3.09 -30.98
CA ASP A 174 -10.42 -4.15 -31.33
C ASP A 174 -11.55 -3.61 -32.22
N LEU A 175 -12.10 -2.42 -31.92
CA LEU A 175 -13.16 -1.80 -32.70
C LEU A 175 -12.70 -1.36 -34.09
N ALA A 176 -11.48 -0.81 -34.21
CA ALA A 176 -10.88 -0.48 -35.49
C ALA A 176 -10.68 -1.73 -36.34
N ARG A 177 -10.19 -2.83 -35.74
CA ARG A 177 -10.05 -4.12 -36.42
C ARG A 177 -11.39 -4.66 -36.92
N LEU A 178 -12.43 -4.66 -36.08
CA LEU A 178 -13.76 -5.14 -36.46
C LEU A 178 -14.36 -4.27 -37.57
N THR A 179 -14.30 -2.95 -37.42
CA THR A 179 -14.83 -1.98 -38.39
C THR A 179 -14.14 -2.13 -39.75
N GLN A 180 -12.81 -2.29 -39.75
CA GLN A 180 -12.05 -2.50 -40.98
C GLN A 180 -12.45 -3.81 -41.66
N LYS A 181 -12.41 -4.95 -40.95
CA LYS A 181 -12.74 -6.26 -41.53
C LYS A 181 -14.17 -6.34 -42.06
N LEU A 182 -15.15 -5.78 -41.34
CA LEU A 182 -16.53 -5.70 -41.82
C LEU A 182 -16.66 -4.80 -43.06
N SER A 183 -15.94 -3.68 -43.09
CA SER A 183 -15.92 -2.78 -44.26
C SER A 183 -15.29 -3.45 -45.47
N ASP A 184 -14.23 -4.25 -45.27
CA ASP A 184 -13.57 -5.02 -46.32
C ASP A 184 -14.53 -6.07 -46.94
N ILE A 185 -15.35 -6.74 -46.13
CA ILE A 185 -16.37 -7.68 -46.62
C ILE A 185 -17.35 -6.97 -47.57
N LEU A 186 -17.85 -5.79 -47.17
CA LEU A 186 -18.73 -4.98 -48.02
C LEU A 186 -18.02 -4.45 -49.27
N GLN A 187 -16.75 -4.07 -49.16
CA GLN A 187 -15.96 -3.56 -50.28
C GLN A 187 -15.69 -4.67 -51.32
N VAL A 188 -15.32 -5.88 -50.88
CA VAL A 188 -15.11 -7.03 -51.77
C VAL A 188 -16.41 -7.40 -52.49
N ASP A 189 -17.54 -7.41 -51.78
CA ASP A 189 -18.85 -7.64 -52.40
C ASP A 189 -19.21 -6.54 -53.41
N ARG A 190 -18.96 -5.27 -53.07
CA ARG A 190 -19.19 -4.13 -53.97
C ARG A 190 -18.34 -4.23 -55.25
N VAL A 191 -17.06 -4.58 -55.15
CA VAL A 191 -16.17 -4.79 -56.31
C VAL A 191 -16.66 -5.94 -57.20
N ARG A 192 -17.25 -6.99 -56.61
CA ARG A 192 -17.84 -8.11 -57.35
C ARG A 192 -19.26 -7.84 -57.88
N SER A 193 -19.91 -6.77 -57.42
CA SER A 193 -21.25 -6.39 -57.86
C SER A 193 -21.27 -5.74 -59.25
N LYS A 194 -22.45 -5.72 -59.89
CA LYS A 194 -22.66 -4.98 -61.15
C LYS A 194 -22.31 -3.49 -61.05
N ALA A 195 -22.50 -2.89 -59.86
CA ALA A 195 -22.19 -1.48 -59.62
C ALA A 195 -20.67 -1.24 -59.55
N GLY A 196 -19.91 -2.14 -58.91
CA GLY A 196 -18.44 -2.03 -58.82
C GLY A 196 -17.70 -2.45 -60.10
N GLN A 197 -18.32 -3.31 -60.93
CA GLN A 197 -17.81 -3.68 -62.27
C GLN A 197 -18.26 -2.72 -63.37
N SER A 198 -18.89 -1.59 -63.03
CA SER A 198 -19.21 -0.54 -64.00
C SER A 198 -17.94 0.12 -64.54
N ALA A 199 -17.99 0.60 -65.78
CA ALA A 199 -16.85 1.27 -66.41
C ALA A 199 -16.36 2.48 -65.60
N GLU A 200 -17.27 3.23 -64.96
CA GLU A 200 -16.95 4.38 -64.10
C GLU A 200 -16.21 3.97 -62.82
N SER A 201 -16.65 2.91 -62.15
CA SER A 201 -16.00 2.39 -60.94
C SER A 201 -14.62 1.79 -61.24
N LEU A 202 -14.48 1.08 -62.36
CA LEU A 202 -13.19 0.52 -62.81
C LEU A 202 -12.19 1.64 -63.15
N LYS A 203 -12.64 2.69 -63.85
CA LYS A 203 -11.84 3.88 -64.15
C LYS A 203 -11.40 4.60 -62.86
N ALA A 204 -12.28 4.73 -61.87
CA ALA A 204 -11.95 5.33 -60.59
C ALA A 204 -10.93 4.48 -59.78
N SER A 205 -10.95 3.16 -59.92
CA SER A 205 -10.05 2.24 -59.20
C SER A 205 -8.63 2.17 -59.77
N VAL A 206 -8.44 2.35 -61.08
CA VAL A 206 -7.12 2.31 -61.75
C VAL A 206 -6.35 3.63 -61.61
N GLY A 207 -7.06 4.72 -61.32
CA GLY A 207 -6.46 6.05 -61.18
C GLY A 207 -6.12 6.71 -62.52
N ALA A 208 -5.83 8.01 -62.49
CA ALA A 208 -5.65 8.82 -63.70
C ALA A 208 -4.37 8.49 -64.50
N SER A 209 -3.40 7.83 -63.88
CA SER A 209 -2.04 7.62 -64.43
C SER A 209 -1.98 6.59 -65.58
N HIS A 210 -2.92 5.65 -65.64
CA HIS A 210 -2.97 4.57 -66.65
C HIS A 210 -4.34 4.50 -67.34
N GLY A 211 -5.14 5.58 -67.29
CA GLY A 211 -6.51 5.59 -67.76
C GLY A 211 -6.69 5.49 -69.29
N GLU A 212 -5.66 5.78 -70.08
CA GLU A 212 -5.73 5.72 -71.55
C GLU A 212 -5.33 4.35 -72.11
N ASP A 213 -4.71 3.47 -71.30
CA ASP A 213 -4.23 2.15 -71.72
C ASP A 213 -5.32 1.05 -71.63
N PHE A 214 -6.49 1.35 -71.03
CA PHE A 214 -7.56 0.39 -70.78
C PHE A 214 -8.91 0.81 -71.40
N ASP A 215 -9.56 -0.10 -72.12
CA ASP A 215 -10.97 0.04 -72.51
C ASP A 215 -11.88 -0.48 -71.38
N PHE A 216 -12.23 0.42 -70.47
CA PHE A 216 -13.08 0.14 -69.30
C PHE A 216 -14.50 -0.32 -69.67
N GLN A 217 -15.02 0.02 -70.85
CA GLN A 217 -16.33 -0.44 -71.32
C GLN A 217 -16.27 -1.91 -71.72
N THR A 218 -15.20 -2.32 -72.42
CA THR A 218 -14.96 -3.72 -72.78
C THR A 218 -14.65 -4.56 -71.53
N MET A 219 -13.84 -4.07 -70.60
CA MET A 219 -13.55 -4.75 -69.32
C MET A 219 -14.81 -4.97 -68.48
N SER A 220 -15.67 -3.95 -68.35
CA SER A 220 -16.96 -4.05 -67.64
C SER A 220 -17.84 -5.16 -68.22
N ARG A 221 -17.95 -5.24 -69.56
CA ARG A 221 -18.72 -6.30 -70.24
C ARG A 221 -18.15 -7.70 -70.02
N LEU A 222 -16.82 -7.84 -70.02
CA LEU A 222 -16.15 -9.13 -69.81
C LEU A 222 -16.28 -9.62 -68.36
N LEU A 223 -16.10 -8.74 -67.38
CA LEU A 223 -16.25 -9.07 -65.95
C LEU A 223 -17.71 -9.40 -65.59
N THR A 224 -18.66 -8.66 -66.14
CA THR A 224 -20.10 -8.91 -65.90
C THR A 224 -20.56 -10.25 -66.51
N ARG A 225 -19.94 -10.69 -67.62
CA ARG A 225 -20.24 -11.97 -68.28
C ARG A 225 -19.64 -13.19 -67.59
N SER A 226 -18.51 -13.03 -66.90
CA SER A 226 -17.72 -14.12 -66.31
C SER A 226 -17.91 -14.29 -64.81
N SER A 227 -18.56 -13.32 -64.14
CA SER A 227 -18.72 -13.36 -62.69
C SER A 227 -19.79 -14.38 -62.24
N PRO A 228 -19.49 -15.24 -61.25
CA PRO A 228 -20.50 -16.08 -60.63
C PRO A 228 -21.56 -15.24 -59.91
N LYS A 229 -22.82 -15.71 -59.89
CA LYS A 229 -23.97 -15.07 -59.23
C LYS A 229 -23.90 -15.02 -57.68
N THR A 230 -22.74 -15.28 -57.08
CA THR A 230 -22.56 -15.30 -55.63
C THR A 230 -22.28 -13.89 -55.11
N THR A 231 -23.31 -13.05 -55.13
CA THR A 231 -23.35 -11.82 -54.35
C THR A 231 -23.66 -12.16 -52.89
N LEU A 232 -23.14 -11.36 -51.95
CA LEU A 232 -23.49 -11.48 -50.54
C LEU A 232 -25.02 -11.44 -50.36
N PRO A 233 -25.64 -12.36 -49.57
CA PRO A 233 -27.06 -12.32 -49.28
C PRO A 233 -27.48 -10.96 -48.73
N GLU A 234 -28.66 -10.47 -49.12
CA GLU A 234 -29.13 -9.14 -48.70
C GLU A 234 -29.32 -9.06 -47.18
N SER A 235 -29.73 -10.16 -46.54
CA SER A 235 -29.81 -10.28 -45.08
C SER A 235 -28.45 -10.03 -44.41
N ARG A 236 -27.39 -10.68 -44.91
CA ARG A 236 -26.01 -10.51 -44.44
C ARG A 236 -25.51 -9.08 -44.68
N ARG A 237 -25.83 -8.46 -45.84
CA ARG A 237 -25.40 -7.08 -46.14
C ARG A 237 -26.00 -6.09 -45.13
N ARG A 238 -27.31 -6.14 -44.94
CA ARG A 238 -28.03 -5.27 -44.00
C ARG A 238 -27.54 -5.47 -42.58
N ARG A 239 -27.24 -6.71 -42.19
CA ARG A 239 -26.67 -7.03 -40.87
C ARG A 239 -25.30 -6.36 -40.70
N ILE A 240 -24.37 -6.54 -41.64
CA ILE A 240 -23.03 -5.91 -41.58
C ILE A 240 -23.12 -4.37 -41.56
N GLU A 241 -23.99 -3.77 -42.37
CA GLU A 241 -24.23 -2.32 -42.37
C GLU A 241 -24.77 -1.83 -41.02
N SER A 242 -25.72 -2.56 -40.42
CA SER A 242 -26.25 -2.26 -39.09
C SER A 242 -25.17 -2.38 -38.01
N LEU A 243 -24.31 -3.41 -38.06
CA LEU A 243 -23.20 -3.57 -37.12
C LEU A 243 -22.22 -2.41 -37.20
N LEU A 244 -21.82 -2.02 -38.42
CA LEU A 244 -20.96 -0.86 -38.63
C LEU A 244 -21.57 0.43 -38.10
N SER A 245 -22.89 0.59 -38.23
CA SER A 245 -23.59 1.74 -37.65
C SER A 245 -23.48 1.77 -36.13
N VAL A 246 -23.71 0.64 -35.45
CA VAL A 246 -23.64 0.53 -33.98
C VAL A 246 -22.20 0.71 -33.47
N LEU A 247 -21.22 0.05 -34.10
CA LEU A 247 -19.82 0.15 -33.70
C LEU A 247 -19.29 1.58 -33.83
N ARG A 248 -19.68 2.32 -34.87
CA ARG A 248 -19.23 3.71 -35.09
C ARG A 248 -19.96 4.74 -34.22
N SER A 249 -21.20 4.46 -33.80
CA SER A 249 -22.02 5.40 -33.02
C SER A 249 -21.86 5.24 -31.50
N GLN A 250 -21.03 4.31 -31.03
CA GLN A 250 -20.80 4.07 -29.61
C GLN A 250 -20.30 5.33 -28.88
N ARG A 251 -20.69 5.48 -27.60
CA ARG A 251 -20.40 6.66 -26.76
C ARG A 251 -19.63 6.33 -25.47
N PHE A 252 -19.16 5.09 -25.32
CA PHE A 252 -18.47 4.60 -24.12
C PHE A 252 -17.01 5.06 -24.09
N PHE A 253 -16.33 5.07 -25.24
CA PHE A 253 -14.97 5.58 -25.39
C PHE A 253 -14.91 6.68 -26.45
N ALA A 254 -14.05 7.68 -26.23
CA ALA A 254 -13.81 8.71 -27.24
C ALA A 254 -13.11 8.13 -28.48
N ALA A 255 -13.47 8.64 -29.67
CA ALA A 255 -12.78 8.29 -30.92
C ALA A 255 -11.34 8.84 -30.92
N GLN A 256 -10.42 8.13 -31.60
CA GLN A 256 -8.98 8.49 -31.65
C GLN A 256 -8.68 9.86 -32.28
N ASP A 257 -9.62 10.40 -33.07
CA ASP A 257 -9.44 11.65 -33.79
C ASP A 257 -10.06 12.84 -33.05
N GLY A 258 -9.26 13.48 -32.20
CA GLY A 258 -9.56 14.80 -31.66
C GLY A 258 -9.48 15.90 -32.72
N VAL A 259 -10.24 15.83 -33.82
CA VAL A 259 -10.50 16.98 -34.72
C VAL A 259 -11.90 16.88 -35.37
N ASP A 260 -12.96 16.72 -34.59
CA ASP A 260 -14.30 17.08 -35.07
C ASP A 260 -14.66 18.50 -34.64
N LYS A 261 -14.07 19.48 -35.34
CA LYS A 261 -14.71 20.79 -35.54
C LYS A 261 -15.84 20.64 -36.57
N ARG A 262 -16.83 19.79 -36.28
CA ARG A 262 -18.11 19.77 -36.99
C ARG A 262 -19.24 19.50 -35.99
N GLY A 263 -19.83 20.61 -35.53
CA GLY A 263 -21.21 20.76 -35.08
C GLY A 263 -21.80 19.69 -34.16
N ALA A 264 -21.89 20.02 -32.86
CA ALA A 264 -22.93 19.54 -31.95
C ALA A 264 -23.22 18.00 -31.94
N GLY A 265 -22.18 17.17 -32.07
CA GLY A 265 -22.26 15.73 -31.80
C GLY A 265 -22.23 15.45 -30.29
N GLU A 266 -23.11 14.58 -29.81
CA GLU A 266 -23.30 14.30 -28.38
C GLU A 266 -22.00 13.82 -27.69
N LYS A 267 -21.66 14.44 -26.55
CA LYS A 267 -20.43 14.16 -25.78
C LYS A 267 -20.34 12.70 -25.31
N THR A 268 -19.13 12.14 -25.27
CA THR A 268 -18.79 10.86 -24.61
C THR A 268 -19.33 10.82 -23.18
N HIS A 269 -19.75 9.64 -22.73
CA HIS A 269 -20.27 9.48 -21.37
C HIS A 269 -19.20 9.79 -20.31
N SER A 270 -19.57 10.50 -19.24
CA SER A 270 -18.75 10.61 -18.03
C SER A 270 -18.97 9.41 -17.12
N PHE A 271 -17.90 8.91 -16.51
CA PHE A 271 -17.92 7.76 -15.60
C PHE A 271 -17.45 8.11 -14.19
N VAL A 272 -17.18 9.39 -13.90
CA VAL A 272 -16.84 9.87 -12.56
C VAL A 272 -18.05 10.59 -11.96
N PHE A 273 -18.40 10.24 -10.73
CA PHE A 273 -19.58 10.70 -10.00
C PHE A 273 -19.22 11.09 -8.56
N GLU A 274 -20.05 11.92 -7.93
CA GLU A 274 -19.86 12.34 -6.52
C GLU A 274 -20.69 11.52 -5.52
N ASN A 275 -21.64 10.71 -6.02
CA ASN A 275 -22.56 9.94 -5.19
C ASN A 275 -23.01 8.64 -5.88
N CYS A 276 -23.49 7.68 -5.08
CA CYS A 276 -23.86 6.33 -5.52
C CYS A 276 -25.15 6.34 -6.32
N ALA A 277 -26.11 7.19 -5.94
CA ALA A 277 -27.40 7.30 -6.63
C ALA A 277 -27.24 7.70 -8.11
N ALA A 278 -26.41 8.71 -8.40
CA ALA A 278 -26.15 9.17 -9.77
C ALA A 278 -25.40 8.13 -10.59
N ALA A 279 -24.42 7.44 -10.00
CA ALA A 279 -23.69 6.36 -10.67
C ALA A 279 -24.63 5.21 -11.04
N LEU A 280 -25.51 4.79 -10.12
CA LEU A 280 -26.47 3.71 -10.37
C LEU A 280 -27.52 4.11 -11.43
N ALA A 281 -28.01 5.35 -11.39
CA ALA A 281 -28.92 5.87 -12.41
C ALA A 281 -28.26 5.87 -13.80
N ALA A 282 -27.02 6.36 -13.89
CA ALA A 282 -26.25 6.36 -15.12
C ALA A 282 -25.88 4.95 -15.61
N TYR A 283 -25.68 3.99 -14.71
CA TYR A 283 -25.52 2.58 -15.07
C TYR A 283 -26.78 2.06 -15.75
N ARG A 284 -27.94 2.19 -15.08
CA ARG A 284 -29.25 1.73 -15.60
C ARG A 284 -29.62 2.34 -16.94
N GLU A 285 -29.38 3.65 -17.11
CA GLU A 285 -29.66 4.35 -18.37
C GLU A 285 -28.81 3.80 -19.54
N ARG A 286 -27.57 3.40 -19.26
CA ARG A 286 -26.60 2.99 -20.28
C ARG A 286 -26.59 1.49 -20.55
N MET A 287 -27.15 0.67 -19.65
CA MET A 287 -27.20 -0.79 -19.82
C MET A 287 -27.81 -1.26 -21.15
N PRO A 288 -28.96 -0.74 -21.62
CA PRO A 288 -29.50 -1.15 -22.92
C PRO A 288 -28.53 -0.89 -24.09
N LYS A 289 -27.79 0.21 -24.05
CA LYS A 289 -26.77 0.56 -25.05
C LYS A 289 -25.53 -0.32 -24.95
N ALA A 290 -25.15 -0.72 -23.74
CA ALA A 290 -24.05 -1.66 -23.52
C ALA A 290 -24.39 -3.04 -24.08
N ILE A 291 -25.61 -3.54 -23.82
CA ILE A 291 -26.10 -4.81 -24.37
C ILE A 291 -26.10 -4.77 -25.91
N GLU A 292 -26.61 -3.69 -26.51
CA GLU A 292 -26.62 -3.52 -27.96
C GLU A 292 -25.20 -3.57 -28.56
N LEU A 293 -24.24 -2.89 -27.92
CA LEU A 293 -22.86 -2.86 -28.40
C LEU A 293 -22.14 -4.20 -28.22
N ALA A 294 -22.29 -4.85 -27.07
CA ALA A 294 -21.70 -6.17 -26.82
C ALA A 294 -22.23 -7.21 -27.81
N LYS A 295 -23.55 -7.21 -28.03
CA LYS A 295 -24.20 -8.03 -29.06
C LYS A 295 -23.64 -7.72 -30.46
N ALA A 296 -23.46 -6.44 -30.81
CA ALA A 296 -22.89 -6.08 -32.09
C ALA A 296 -21.43 -6.57 -32.25
N VAL A 297 -20.62 -6.50 -31.19
CA VAL A 297 -19.25 -7.03 -31.20
C VAL A 297 -19.22 -8.55 -31.37
N ALA A 298 -20.07 -9.28 -30.66
CA ALA A 298 -20.18 -10.73 -30.79
C ALA A 298 -20.62 -11.17 -32.19
N ILE A 299 -21.67 -10.54 -32.74
CA ILE A 299 -22.15 -10.80 -34.11
C ILE A 299 -21.06 -10.44 -35.14
N ALA A 300 -20.35 -9.32 -34.95
CA ALA A 300 -19.27 -8.91 -35.85
C ALA A 300 -18.14 -9.94 -35.91
N GLY A 301 -17.75 -10.53 -34.77
CA GLY A 301 -16.79 -11.63 -34.72
C GLY A 301 -17.23 -12.82 -35.58
N LEU A 302 -18.45 -13.32 -35.35
CA LEU A 302 -19.02 -14.44 -36.11
C LEU A 302 -19.14 -14.16 -37.61
N GLU A 303 -19.44 -12.92 -38.00
CA GLU A 303 -19.52 -12.52 -39.41
C GLU A 303 -18.17 -12.49 -40.11
N ILE A 304 -17.13 -12.03 -39.40
CA ILE A 304 -15.75 -11.97 -39.90
C ILE A 304 -15.19 -13.37 -40.10
N GLU A 305 -15.46 -14.28 -39.17
CA GLU A 305 -15.04 -15.68 -39.23
C GLU A 305 -15.91 -16.51 -40.18
N SER A 306 -16.99 -15.91 -40.71
CA SER A 306 -17.99 -16.56 -41.56
C SER A 306 -18.67 -17.76 -40.90
N GLU A 307 -18.79 -17.73 -39.57
CA GLU A 307 -19.46 -18.75 -38.75
C GLU A 307 -20.91 -18.36 -38.41
N TYR A 308 -21.35 -17.15 -38.78
CA TYR A 308 -22.71 -16.70 -38.49
C TYR A 308 -23.77 -17.55 -39.24
N ASN A 309 -24.60 -18.26 -38.46
CA ASN A 309 -25.72 -19.05 -38.97
C ASN A 309 -27.05 -18.41 -38.55
N GLU A 310 -27.81 -17.89 -39.52
CA GLU A 310 -29.07 -17.17 -39.26
C GLU A 310 -30.10 -18.02 -38.49
N ALA A 311 -30.22 -19.32 -38.79
CA ALA A 311 -31.19 -20.19 -38.14
C ALA A 311 -30.86 -20.45 -36.65
N LYS A 312 -29.58 -20.41 -36.28
CA LYS A 312 -29.12 -20.65 -34.90
C LYS A 312 -28.95 -19.36 -34.10
N HIS A 313 -28.36 -18.34 -34.72
CA HIS A 313 -27.92 -17.14 -34.04
C HIS A 313 -29.00 -16.06 -33.97
N ASP A 314 -29.90 -15.96 -34.95
CA ASP A 314 -30.98 -14.96 -34.88
C ASP A 314 -31.91 -15.18 -33.67
N PRO A 315 -32.35 -16.41 -33.34
CA PRO A 315 -33.14 -16.65 -32.13
C PRO A 315 -32.36 -16.29 -30.85
N PHE A 316 -31.11 -16.74 -30.76
CA PHE A 316 -30.24 -16.47 -29.59
C PHE A 316 -30.06 -14.96 -29.36
N PHE A 317 -29.66 -14.22 -30.39
CA PHE A 317 -29.41 -12.79 -30.25
C PHE A 317 -30.68 -11.95 -30.11
N ARG A 318 -31.88 -12.46 -30.46
CA ARG A 318 -33.15 -11.78 -30.18
C ARG A 318 -33.49 -11.75 -28.69
N GLU A 319 -33.15 -12.81 -27.97
CA GLU A 319 -33.39 -12.93 -26.53
C GLU A 319 -32.19 -12.47 -25.67
N PHE A 320 -31.08 -12.08 -26.31
CA PHE A 320 -29.88 -11.62 -25.63
C PHE A 320 -30.15 -10.33 -24.83
N ASP A 321 -30.10 -10.45 -23.51
CA ASP A 321 -30.34 -9.40 -22.54
C ASP A 321 -29.17 -9.27 -21.56
N ALA A 322 -29.38 -8.58 -20.44
CA ALA A 322 -28.36 -8.40 -19.40
C ALA A 322 -27.85 -9.73 -18.81
N ALA A 323 -28.67 -10.78 -18.78
CA ALA A 323 -28.27 -12.09 -18.27
C ALA A 323 -27.36 -12.86 -19.26
N GLY A 324 -27.31 -12.43 -20.52
CA GLY A 324 -26.42 -12.95 -21.54
C GLY A 324 -25.00 -12.36 -21.51
N LEU A 325 -24.75 -11.29 -20.73
CA LEU A 325 -23.43 -10.68 -20.60
C LEU A 325 -22.61 -11.42 -19.54
N ASP A 326 -21.48 -11.99 -19.94
CA ASP A 326 -20.52 -12.53 -18.97
C ASP A 326 -19.59 -11.43 -18.42
N GLU A 327 -18.74 -11.78 -17.46
CA GLU A 327 -17.77 -10.84 -16.86
C GLU A 327 -16.79 -10.26 -17.91
N ARG A 328 -16.49 -11.00 -18.97
CA ARG A 328 -15.55 -10.58 -20.02
C ARG A 328 -16.19 -9.55 -20.93
N ASP A 329 -17.46 -9.74 -21.26
CA ASP A 329 -18.26 -8.79 -22.02
C ASP A 329 -18.44 -7.48 -21.24
N LEU A 330 -18.66 -7.55 -19.92
CA LEU A 330 -18.74 -6.34 -19.10
C LEU A 330 -17.38 -5.64 -18.94
N ALA A 331 -16.28 -6.39 -18.86
CA ALA A 331 -14.93 -5.85 -18.72
C ALA A 331 -14.46 -5.00 -19.93
N MET A 332 -15.13 -5.10 -21.08
CA MET A 332 -14.84 -4.25 -22.24
C MET A 332 -15.28 -2.80 -22.04
N PHE A 333 -16.22 -2.54 -21.13
CA PHE A 333 -16.78 -1.22 -20.87
C PHE A 333 -16.00 -0.46 -19.78
N PRO A 334 -16.10 0.88 -19.73
CA PRO A 334 -15.52 1.67 -18.65
C PRO A 334 -16.17 1.35 -17.29
N ASP A 335 -15.37 1.27 -16.24
CA ASP A 335 -15.88 1.14 -14.87
C ASP A 335 -16.41 2.49 -14.37
N TYR A 336 -17.33 2.47 -13.41
CA TYR A 336 -17.86 3.70 -12.81
C TYR A 336 -17.02 4.06 -11.58
N LEU A 337 -16.66 5.33 -11.42
CA LEU A 337 -15.94 5.84 -10.25
C LEU A 337 -16.83 6.79 -9.45
N VAL A 338 -16.98 6.52 -8.16
CA VAL A 338 -17.68 7.39 -7.20
C VAL A 338 -16.65 7.94 -6.21
N LEU A 339 -16.53 9.26 -6.13
CA LEU A 339 -15.68 9.96 -5.18
C LEU A 339 -16.58 10.68 -4.17
N THR A 340 -16.68 10.15 -2.95
CA THR A 340 -17.58 10.69 -1.93
C THR A 340 -16.91 10.81 -0.56
N SER A 341 -17.54 11.54 0.36
CA SER A 341 -17.08 11.64 1.75
C SER A 341 -17.97 10.81 2.68
N ALA A 342 -17.41 10.35 3.79
CA ALA A 342 -18.14 9.60 4.81
C ALA A 342 -19.31 10.41 5.40
N GLU A 343 -19.21 11.74 5.43
CA GLU A 343 -20.30 12.62 5.88
C GLU A 343 -21.51 12.58 4.94
N LYS A 344 -21.29 12.52 3.62
CA LYS A 344 -22.34 12.47 2.60
C LYS A 344 -22.98 11.09 2.47
N LEU A 345 -22.30 10.05 2.94
CA LEU A 345 -22.75 8.66 2.85
C LEU A 345 -23.76 8.30 3.96
N GLN A 346 -24.96 8.89 3.90
CA GLN A 346 -26.03 8.66 4.87
C GLN A 346 -27.37 8.37 4.18
N GLY A 347 -28.26 7.66 4.88
CA GLY A 347 -29.61 7.35 4.41
C GLY A 347 -29.61 6.70 3.03
N VAL A 348 -30.21 7.39 2.05
CA VAL A 348 -30.37 6.91 0.67
C VAL A 348 -29.03 6.52 0.03
N GLU A 349 -27.94 7.25 0.30
CA GLU A 349 -26.64 6.93 -0.31
C GLU A 349 -26.07 5.61 0.19
N ASN A 350 -26.28 5.27 1.47
CA ASN A 350 -25.85 3.99 2.02
C ASN A 350 -26.69 2.83 1.46
N ASP A 351 -28.00 3.05 1.29
CA ASP A 351 -28.88 2.05 0.64
C ASP A 351 -28.43 1.78 -0.81
N LYS A 352 -28.06 2.82 -1.55
CA LYS A 352 -27.57 2.71 -2.94
C LYS A 352 -26.21 2.05 -3.01
N LEU A 353 -25.31 2.33 -2.06
CA LEU A 353 -24.04 1.64 -1.93
C LEU A 353 -24.24 0.14 -1.70
N MET A 354 -25.16 -0.25 -0.81
CA MET A 354 -25.48 -1.65 -0.56
C MET A 354 -26.10 -2.35 -1.77
N GLU A 355 -26.95 -1.64 -2.51
CA GLU A 355 -27.52 -2.12 -3.75
C GLU A 355 -26.43 -2.39 -4.81
N ILE A 356 -25.45 -1.48 -4.95
CA ILE A 356 -24.31 -1.63 -5.85
C ILE A 356 -23.47 -2.87 -5.47
N PHE A 357 -23.13 -3.02 -4.19
CA PHE A 357 -22.31 -4.14 -3.72
C PHE A 357 -23.03 -5.48 -3.83
N SER A 358 -24.29 -5.56 -3.42
CA SER A 358 -25.08 -6.80 -3.46
C SER A 358 -25.38 -7.26 -4.90
N ALA A 359 -25.43 -6.33 -5.85
CA ALA A 359 -25.62 -6.65 -7.27
C ALA A 359 -24.29 -6.90 -8.02
N GLY A 360 -23.14 -6.84 -7.34
CA GLY A 360 -21.83 -7.10 -7.96
C GLY A 360 -21.46 -6.12 -9.08
N LEU A 361 -21.99 -4.89 -9.04
CA LEU A 361 -21.80 -3.94 -10.14
C LEU A 361 -20.33 -3.44 -10.20
N PRO A 362 -19.76 -3.22 -11.40
CA PRO A 362 -18.38 -2.76 -11.60
C PRO A 362 -18.20 -1.27 -11.26
N VAL A 363 -18.52 -0.89 -10.02
CA VAL A 363 -18.41 0.46 -9.49
C VAL A 363 -17.28 0.52 -8.47
N LYS A 364 -16.36 1.46 -8.68
CA LYS A 364 -15.23 1.79 -7.80
C LYS A 364 -15.65 2.97 -6.93
N ILE A 365 -15.66 2.79 -5.62
CA ILE A 365 -16.15 3.79 -4.67
C ILE A 365 -15.02 4.18 -3.74
N LEU A 366 -14.59 5.45 -3.79
CA LEU A 366 -13.77 6.08 -2.77
C LEU A 366 -14.68 6.73 -1.73
N VAL A 367 -14.53 6.32 -0.48
CA VAL A 367 -15.13 6.99 0.68
C VAL A 367 -14.02 7.62 1.49
N GLN A 368 -13.90 8.94 1.39
CA GLN A 368 -12.94 9.72 2.16
C GLN A 368 -13.52 10.09 3.53
N THR A 369 -12.77 9.79 4.59
CA THR A 369 -13.07 10.21 5.96
C THR A 369 -12.06 11.29 6.35
N ASP A 370 -12.54 12.45 6.79
CA ASP A 370 -11.67 13.54 7.23
C ASP A 370 -11.60 13.63 8.77
N ASP A 371 -12.59 13.11 9.50
CA ASP A 371 -12.65 13.12 10.97
C ASP A 371 -12.98 11.73 11.53
N LEU A 372 -12.03 11.11 12.24
CA LEU A 372 -12.23 9.82 12.92
C LEU A 372 -12.76 9.96 14.34
N LEU A 373 -12.68 11.15 14.91
CA LEU A 373 -13.06 11.45 16.28
C LEU A 373 -14.40 12.23 16.33
N GLU A 374 -15.28 11.99 15.35
CA GLU A 374 -16.62 12.56 15.34
C GLU A 374 -17.39 12.20 16.62
N ALA A 375 -18.10 13.18 17.19
CA ALA A 375 -18.90 12.95 18.39
C ALA A 375 -20.09 12.04 18.08
N SER A 376 -20.39 11.10 18.99
CA SER A 376 -21.53 10.22 18.86
C SER A 376 -22.84 11.03 18.85
N PRO A 377 -23.79 10.75 17.93
CA PRO A 377 -25.12 11.35 17.97
C PRO A 377 -25.91 10.97 19.23
N ALA A 378 -25.49 9.93 19.97
CA ALA A 378 -26.08 9.52 21.25
C ALA A 378 -25.62 10.39 22.45
N GLY A 379 -24.85 11.46 22.20
CA GLY A 379 -24.40 12.42 23.20
C GLY A 379 -23.07 12.08 23.87
N ASP A 380 -22.58 13.02 24.67
CA ASP A 380 -21.25 13.05 25.32
C ASP A 380 -20.95 11.90 26.29
N ALA A 381 -21.94 11.07 26.61
CA ALA A 381 -21.80 9.96 27.56
C ALA A 381 -21.01 8.77 26.98
N HIS A 382 -20.98 8.61 25.66
CA HIS A 382 -20.27 7.54 24.98
C HIS A 382 -19.30 8.10 23.93
N LEU A 383 -18.00 7.98 24.20
CA LEU A 383 -16.97 8.15 23.17
C LEU A 383 -17.15 7.03 22.14
N ALA A 384 -17.29 7.40 20.87
CA ALA A 384 -17.44 6.45 19.77
C ALA A 384 -16.45 6.82 18.67
N ILE A 385 -15.25 6.25 18.74
CA ILE A 385 -14.14 6.62 17.84
C ILE A 385 -14.14 5.74 16.59
N GLY A 386 -14.25 6.36 15.41
CA GLY A 386 -14.11 5.72 14.10
C GLY A 386 -15.20 4.71 13.75
N VAL A 387 -16.39 4.80 14.34
CA VAL A 387 -17.44 3.76 14.18
C VAL A 387 -17.91 3.62 12.74
N ARG A 388 -18.11 4.73 12.02
CA ARG A 388 -18.65 4.71 10.64
C ARG A 388 -17.72 4.02 9.65
N SER A 389 -16.44 4.38 9.66
CA SER A 389 -15.44 3.77 8.78
C SER A 389 -15.28 2.28 9.07
N LYS A 390 -15.22 1.91 10.36
CA LYS A 390 -15.15 0.51 10.80
C LYS A 390 -16.35 -0.30 10.30
N GLN A 391 -17.56 0.21 10.46
CA GLN A 391 -18.79 -0.45 10.01
C GLN A 391 -18.80 -0.65 8.50
N LEU A 392 -18.43 0.38 7.75
CA LEU A 392 -18.40 0.34 6.28
C LEU A 392 -17.45 -0.74 5.75
N ALA A 393 -16.20 -0.77 6.23
CA ALA A 393 -15.22 -1.73 5.76
C ALA A 393 -15.55 -3.16 6.20
N SER A 394 -16.01 -3.36 7.44
CA SER A 394 -16.43 -4.68 7.95
C SER A 394 -17.63 -5.25 7.21
N MET A 395 -18.61 -4.39 6.90
CA MET A 395 -19.79 -4.77 6.10
C MET A 395 -19.40 -5.20 4.69
N ALA A 396 -18.52 -4.44 4.03
CA ALA A 396 -18.04 -4.78 2.69
C ALA A 396 -17.24 -6.09 2.66
N LEU A 397 -16.38 -6.33 3.68
CA LEU A 397 -15.68 -7.61 3.85
C LEU A 397 -16.65 -8.79 3.96
N GLY A 398 -17.75 -8.62 4.70
CA GLY A 398 -18.75 -9.68 4.91
C GLY A 398 -19.47 -10.13 3.64
N LEU A 399 -19.46 -9.33 2.55
CA LEU A 399 -20.06 -9.69 1.27
C LEU A 399 -19.18 -10.63 0.43
N ASN A 400 -17.89 -10.79 0.76
CA ASN A 400 -16.90 -11.66 0.10
C ASN A 400 -16.59 -11.39 -1.38
N GLU A 401 -17.45 -10.70 -2.12
CA GLU A 401 -17.31 -10.39 -3.56
C GLU A 401 -16.86 -8.95 -3.83
N VAL A 402 -16.76 -8.12 -2.78
CA VAL A 402 -16.33 -6.73 -2.87
C VAL A 402 -14.83 -6.64 -2.62
N TYR A 403 -14.09 -6.00 -3.51
CA TYR A 403 -12.70 -5.63 -3.22
C TYR A 403 -12.69 -4.53 -2.16
N VAL A 404 -11.97 -4.69 -1.06
CA VAL A 404 -11.93 -3.71 0.03
C VAL A 404 -10.50 -3.26 0.25
N LEU A 405 -10.26 -1.96 0.31
CA LEU A 405 -9.00 -1.38 0.76
C LEU A 405 -9.32 -0.29 1.78
N GLN A 406 -8.77 -0.44 2.98
CA GLN A 406 -8.76 0.62 3.98
C GLN A 406 -7.31 1.09 4.17
N SER A 407 -7.05 2.39 4.15
CA SER A 407 -5.71 2.94 4.42
C SER A 407 -5.74 4.41 4.79
N SER A 408 -4.76 4.86 5.59
CA SER A 408 -4.52 6.29 5.77
C SER A 408 -3.96 6.92 4.49
N GLY A 409 -4.16 8.24 4.34
CA GLY A 409 -3.61 9.04 3.25
C GLY A 409 -2.09 8.96 3.18
N SER A 410 -1.41 8.91 4.34
CA SER A 410 0.04 8.78 4.44
C SER A 410 0.59 7.47 3.88
N ASN A 411 -0.22 6.41 3.76
CA ASN A 411 0.23 5.09 3.31
C ASN A 411 -0.24 4.73 1.87
N LEU A 412 -0.97 5.63 1.18
CA LEU A 412 -1.51 5.34 -0.15
C LEU A 412 -0.43 5.07 -1.20
N PHE A 413 0.73 5.71 -1.10
CA PHE A 413 1.84 5.45 -2.03
C PHE A 413 2.37 4.01 -1.91
N GLN A 414 2.52 3.51 -0.68
CA GLN A 414 2.92 2.12 -0.44
C GLN A 414 1.84 1.13 -0.89
N PHE A 415 0.57 1.54 -0.82
CA PHE A 415 -0.59 0.75 -1.27
C PHE A 415 -0.91 0.91 -2.77
N ARG A 416 -0.12 1.65 -3.55
CA ARG A 416 -0.41 1.94 -4.97
C ARG A 416 -0.69 0.70 -5.82
N ASP A 417 0.06 -0.38 -5.63
CA ASP A 417 -0.15 -1.63 -6.37
C ASP A 417 -1.49 -2.29 -6.02
N ARG A 418 -1.93 -2.15 -4.77
CA ARG A 418 -3.25 -2.64 -4.30
C ARG A 418 -4.37 -1.76 -4.80
N ILE A 419 -4.16 -0.44 -4.83
CA ILE A 419 -5.10 0.49 -5.46
C ILE A 419 -5.32 0.08 -6.92
N LEU A 420 -4.24 -0.13 -7.68
CA LEU A 420 -4.32 -0.58 -9.07
C LEU A 420 -5.08 -1.91 -9.20
N LYS A 421 -4.78 -2.90 -8.34
CA LYS A 421 -5.52 -4.18 -8.33
C LYS A 421 -7.03 -3.98 -8.13
N GLY A 422 -7.44 -3.19 -7.14
CA GLY A 422 -8.85 -2.90 -6.88
C GLY A 422 -9.55 -2.15 -8.02
N LEU A 423 -8.83 -1.26 -8.71
CA LEU A 423 -9.33 -0.54 -9.87
C LEU A 423 -9.46 -1.46 -11.10
N THR A 424 -8.59 -2.47 -11.22
CA THR A 424 -8.65 -3.48 -12.28
C THR A 424 -9.60 -4.64 -12.01
N TYR A 425 -10.02 -4.84 -10.75
CA TYR A 425 -10.95 -5.89 -10.35
C TYR A 425 -12.25 -5.79 -11.16
N ALA A 426 -12.86 -6.91 -11.57
CA ALA A 426 -14.06 -6.87 -12.41
C ALA A 426 -15.31 -6.43 -11.64
N GLY A 427 -15.39 -6.73 -10.34
CA GLY A 427 -16.54 -6.42 -9.49
C GLY A 427 -16.47 -5.06 -8.78
N PRO A 428 -17.31 -4.86 -7.75
CA PRO A 428 -17.32 -3.65 -6.96
C PRO A 428 -16.05 -3.51 -6.13
N ALA A 429 -15.57 -2.28 -5.96
CA ALA A 429 -14.42 -1.99 -5.11
C ALA A 429 -14.70 -0.81 -4.17
N LEU A 430 -14.35 -0.97 -2.90
CA LEU A 430 -14.41 0.04 -1.85
C LEU A 430 -13.01 0.46 -1.46
N PHE A 431 -12.71 1.75 -1.60
CA PHE A 431 -11.52 2.40 -1.05
C PHE A 431 -11.96 3.30 0.11
N SER A 432 -11.73 2.86 1.35
CA SER A 432 -11.97 3.67 2.54
C SER A 432 -10.67 4.35 2.95
N VAL A 433 -10.61 5.68 2.80
CA VAL A 433 -9.37 6.42 3.03
C VAL A 433 -9.56 7.49 4.10
N PHE A 434 -8.69 7.51 5.10
CA PHE A 434 -8.60 8.61 6.05
C PHE A 434 -7.60 9.66 5.57
N SER A 435 -8.04 10.88 5.28
CA SER A 435 -7.17 11.92 4.68
C SER A 435 -6.18 12.56 5.66
N GLY A 436 -6.44 12.50 6.97
CA GLY A 436 -5.71 13.25 8.00
C GLY A 436 -5.99 14.76 8.01
N SER A 437 -6.77 15.28 7.06
CA SER A 437 -7.05 16.72 6.91
C SER A 437 -8.24 17.17 7.75
N THR A 438 -8.20 16.89 9.05
CA THR A 438 -9.32 17.13 9.97
C THR A 438 -9.65 18.62 10.12
N GLY A 439 -8.65 19.50 9.95
CA GLY A 439 -8.72 20.92 10.30
C GLY A 439 -8.91 21.20 11.81
N LYS A 440 -8.87 20.15 12.65
CA LYS A 440 -9.17 20.19 14.09
C LYS A 440 -7.99 19.77 14.98
N THR A 441 -6.97 19.15 14.39
CA THR A 441 -5.70 18.82 15.07
C THR A 441 -4.84 20.06 15.21
N ALA A 442 -4.29 20.31 16.40
CA ALA A 442 -3.48 21.48 16.71
C ALA A 442 -2.18 21.48 15.90
N ASP A 443 -2.04 22.35 14.89
CA ASP A 443 -0.84 22.61 14.08
C ASP A 443 -0.12 21.39 13.45
N LEU A 444 -0.71 20.20 13.49
CA LEU A 444 -0.12 18.99 12.91
C LEU A 444 -0.42 18.91 11.40
N PRO A 445 0.60 18.70 10.56
CA PRO A 445 0.40 18.44 9.14
C PRO A 445 -0.50 17.22 8.88
N PRO A 446 -1.33 17.22 7.82
CA PRO A 446 -2.24 16.10 7.53
C PRO A 446 -1.56 14.74 7.42
N TYR A 447 -0.32 14.69 6.92
CA TYR A 447 0.49 13.47 6.86
C TYR A 447 0.69 12.83 8.24
N LEU A 448 1.07 13.63 9.25
CA LEU A 448 1.29 13.12 10.61
C LEU A 448 -0.01 12.64 11.23
N THR A 449 -1.10 13.38 11.07
CA THR A 449 -2.42 12.95 11.56
C THR A 449 -2.84 11.64 10.90
N ALA A 450 -2.63 11.48 9.59
CA ALA A 450 -2.92 10.25 8.87
C ALA A 450 -2.04 9.07 9.31
N ALA A 451 -0.73 9.29 9.50
CA ALA A 451 0.20 8.26 9.99
C ALA A 451 -0.13 7.84 11.44
N ALA A 452 -0.42 8.81 12.30
CA ALA A 452 -0.82 8.60 13.68
C ALA A 452 -2.12 7.78 13.78
N ALA A 453 -3.10 8.00 12.91
CA ALA A 453 -4.33 7.21 12.89
C ALA A 453 -4.08 5.72 12.56
N MET A 454 -3.08 5.43 11.72
CA MET A 454 -2.69 4.07 11.37
C MET A 454 -1.89 3.41 12.50
N GLU A 455 -0.90 4.12 13.06
CA GLU A 455 -0.07 3.62 14.17
C GLU A 455 -0.88 3.39 15.46
N SER A 456 -1.84 4.26 15.74
CA SER A 456 -2.78 4.11 16.86
C SER A 456 -3.88 3.07 16.62
N ARG A 457 -3.80 2.28 15.53
CA ARG A 457 -4.79 1.25 15.15
C ARG A 457 -6.24 1.74 15.02
N VAL A 458 -6.47 3.06 15.01
CA VAL A 458 -7.82 3.63 14.81
C VAL A 458 -8.30 3.40 13.40
N PHE A 459 -7.38 3.52 12.45
CA PHE A 459 -7.60 3.35 11.03
C PHE A 459 -6.47 2.51 10.42
N PRO A 460 -6.43 1.20 10.74
CA PRO A 460 -5.39 0.31 10.24
C PRO A 460 -5.52 0.12 8.73
N ALA A 461 -4.40 -0.12 8.07
CA ALA A 461 -4.33 -0.34 6.64
C ALA A 461 -4.49 -1.84 6.29
N PHE A 462 -5.45 -2.20 5.46
CA PHE A 462 -5.61 -3.57 4.98
C PHE A 462 -6.22 -3.61 3.59
N ALA A 463 -6.08 -4.74 2.92
CA ALA A 463 -6.75 -4.99 1.64
C ALA A 463 -7.33 -6.40 1.60
N TYR A 464 -8.51 -6.54 1.02
CA TYR A 464 -9.16 -7.79 0.70
C TYR A 464 -9.45 -7.83 -0.80
N ASP A 465 -8.88 -8.82 -1.48
CA ASP A 465 -9.01 -9.05 -2.91
C ASP A 465 -9.70 -10.41 -3.15
N PRO A 466 -10.99 -10.42 -3.50
CA PRO A 466 -11.74 -11.66 -3.79
C PRO A 466 -11.08 -12.52 -4.87
N SER A 467 -10.33 -11.90 -5.79
CA SER A 467 -9.71 -12.56 -6.94
C SER A 467 -8.29 -13.07 -6.70
N ALA A 468 -7.68 -12.76 -5.55
CA ALA A 468 -6.27 -13.07 -5.30
C ALA A 468 -5.98 -14.55 -4.98
N GLY A 469 -7.01 -15.39 -4.77
CA GLY A 469 -6.84 -16.83 -4.59
C GLY A 469 -8.10 -17.54 -4.11
N ALA A 470 -7.95 -18.81 -3.72
CA ALA A 470 -9.07 -19.66 -3.31
C ALA A 470 -9.38 -19.60 -1.81
N ASP A 471 -8.40 -19.20 -1.00
CA ASP A 471 -8.49 -19.17 0.46
C ASP A 471 -8.44 -17.74 1.01
N TRP A 472 -8.72 -17.59 2.30
CA TRP A 472 -8.71 -16.28 2.94
C TRP A 472 -7.31 -15.66 3.02
N ALA A 473 -6.28 -16.47 3.28
CA ALA A 473 -4.90 -16.02 3.46
C ALA A 473 -4.33 -15.36 2.19
N SER A 474 -4.69 -15.88 1.00
CA SER A 474 -4.32 -15.27 -0.28
C SER A 474 -5.11 -14.01 -0.60
N ARG A 475 -6.34 -13.89 -0.08
CA ARG A 475 -7.25 -12.75 -0.33
C ARG A 475 -7.04 -11.57 0.60
N PHE A 476 -6.62 -11.78 1.85
CA PHE A 476 -6.51 -10.74 2.86
C PHE A 476 -5.07 -10.32 3.13
N TYR A 477 -4.81 -9.02 3.23
CA TYR A 477 -3.50 -8.45 3.46
C TYR A 477 -3.50 -7.43 4.61
N LEU A 478 -2.62 -7.63 5.59
CA LEU A 478 -2.48 -6.79 6.78
C LEU A 478 -1.06 -6.23 7.00
N GLU A 479 -0.05 -6.73 6.28
CA GLU A 479 1.38 -6.39 6.48
C GLU A 479 1.73 -4.91 6.19
N GLY A 480 0.78 -4.11 5.72
CA GLY A 480 0.96 -2.69 5.48
C GLY A 480 1.00 -1.82 6.74
N ASN A 481 0.92 -2.41 7.94
CA ASN A 481 0.93 -1.72 9.22
C ASN A 481 2.28 -1.91 9.95
N PRO A 482 2.79 -0.89 10.65
CA PRO A 482 4.01 -1.03 11.46
C PRO A 482 3.82 -2.05 12.60
N GLN A 483 4.85 -2.89 12.83
CA GLN A 483 4.91 -3.90 13.90
C GLN A 483 3.59 -4.66 14.02
N VAL A 484 3.20 -5.34 12.94
CA VAL A 484 1.86 -5.92 12.75
C VAL A 484 1.50 -7.00 13.78
N ASP A 485 2.50 -7.64 14.36
CA ASP A 485 2.43 -8.69 15.37
C ASP A 485 2.16 -8.16 16.79
N ARG A 486 2.33 -6.85 17.01
CA ARG A 486 2.13 -6.18 18.31
C ARG A 486 0.80 -5.43 18.37
N ASP A 487 0.27 -5.30 19.59
CA ASP A 487 -0.90 -4.47 19.90
C ASP A 487 -0.71 -3.04 19.40
N TRP A 488 0.47 -2.48 19.70
CA TRP A 488 0.84 -1.10 19.44
C TRP A 488 2.28 -1.02 18.95
N PRO A 489 2.60 -0.11 18.02
CA PRO A 489 3.98 0.11 17.59
C PRO A 489 4.80 0.76 18.71
N VAL A 490 6.06 0.34 18.81
CA VAL A 490 7.04 0.83 19.78
C VAL A 490 8.13 1.60 19.05
N GLN A 491 8.49 2.78 19.55
CA GLN A 491 9.53 3.64 18.98
C GLN A 491 10.51 4.09 20.07
N SER A 492 11.80 4.10 19.73
CA SER A 492 12.83 4.63 20.62
C SER A 492 12.71 6.16 20.70
N PHE A 493 12.66 6.68 21.91
CA PHE A 493 12.61 8.12 22.18
C PHE A 493 13.78 8.52 23.08
N ALA A 494 14.48 9.58 22.71
CA ALA A 494 15.57 10.13 23.50
C ALA A 494 15.34 11.61 23.78
N TYR A 495 15.64 12.02 25.00
CA TYR A 495 15.57 13.41 25.43
C TYR A 495 16.70 13.72 26.41
N GLU A 496 16.94 15.01 26.61
CA GLU A 496 17.91 15.53 27.56
C GLU A 496 17.18 15.98 28.83
N ASP A 497 17.66 15.55 30.00
CA ASP A 497 17.11 15.97 31.29
C ASP A 497 17.66 17.33 31.77
N ALA A 498 17.28 17.75 32.97
CA ALA A 498 17.72 19.02 33.53
C ALA A 498 19.23 19.05 33.86
N GLU A 499 19.84 17.87 33.98
CA GLU A 499 21.25 17.64 34.25
C GLU A 499 22.07 17.44 32.96
N HIS A 500 21.47 17.67 31.79
CA HIS A 500 22.08 17.49 30.47
C HIS A 500 22.48 16.04 30.16
N GLN A 501 21.80 15.06 30.77
CA GLN A 501 22.01 13.64 30.50
C GLN A 501 21.04 13.16 29.41
N LYS A 502 21.56 12.37 28.47
CA LYS A 502 20.75 11.72 27.45
C LYS A 502 20.01 10.54 28.05
N ILE A 503 18.69 10.67 28.19
CA ILE A 503 17.80 9.58 28.58
C ILE A 503 17.22 8.98 27.30
N SER A 504 17.29 7.66 27.16
CA SER A 504 16.65 6.92 26.07
C SER A 504 15.66 5.92 26.65
N GLN A 505 14.45 5.87 26.09
CA GLN A 505 13.38 4.98 26.52
C GLN A 505 12.50 4.61 25.31
N ASP A 506 11.84 3.46 25.40
CA ASP A 506 10.89 3.04 24.38
C ASP A 506 9.49 3.55 24.70
N LEU A 507 8.86 4.20 23.72
CA LEU A 507 7.48 4.69 23.82
C LEU A 507 6.56 3.89 22.92
N VAL A 508 5.37 3.62 23.43
CA VAL A 508 4.30 2.92 22.73
C VAL A 508 3.31 3.95 22.21
N PHE A 509 3.00 3.93 20.92
CA PHE A 509 2.00 4.85 20.34
C PHE A 509 0.62 4.18 20.32
N THR A 510 -0.32 4.69 21.10
CA THR A 510 -1.65 4.10 21.32
C THR A 510 -2.79 4.98 20.78
N LEU A 511 -4.04 4.51 20.87
CA LEU A 511 -5.23 5.35 20.65
C LEU A 511 -5.17 6.66 21.46
N VAL A 512 -4.68 6.58 22.69
CA VAL A 512 -4.69 7.72 23.62
C VAL A 512 -3.79 8.83 23.11
N ASP A 513 -2.62 8.48 22.56
CA ASP A 513 -1.69 9.42 21.92
C ASP A 513 -2.34 10.12 20.72
N PHE A 514 -3.05 9.37 19.87
CA PHE A 514 -3.79 9.93 18.74
C PHE A 514 -4.89 10.91 19.19
N VAL A 515 -5.67 10.55 20.21
CA VAL A 515 -6.72 11.42 20.76
C VAL A 515 -6.14 12.66 21.45
N ALA A 516 -4.95 12.55 22.05
CA ALA A 516 -4.26 13.69 22.67
C ALA A 516 -3.87 14.79 21.65
N CYS A 517 -3.84 14.48 20.36
CA CYS A 517 -3.57 15.43 19.28
C CYS A 517 -4.76 16.36 18.98
N ASP A 518 -5.96 16.04 19.47
CA ASP A 518 -7.19 16.79 19.20
C ASP A 518 -7.67 17.52 20.45
N GLN A 519 -7.75 18.85 20.36
CA GLN A 519 -8.11 19.71 21.49
C GLN A 519 -9.54 19.47 22.00
N ARG A 520 -10.45 18.91 21.17
CA ARG A 520 -11.82 18.57 21.59
C ARG A 520 -11.83 17.60 22.76
N TYR A 521 -10.80 16.76 22.86
CA TYR A 521 -10.68 15.73 23.89
C TYR A 521 -9.75 16.15 25.05
N ALA A 522 -9.28 17.40 25.09
CA ALA A 522 -8.41 17.91 26.16
C ALA A 522 -8.99 17.76 27.58
N ARG A 523 -10.32 17.60 27.72
CA ARG A 523 -10.99 17.33 29.01
C ARG A 523 -10.62 15.98 29.62
N HIS A 524 -10.27 15.00 28.78
CA HIS A 524 -9.85 13.65 29.19
C HIS A 524 -8.40 13.60 29.69
N PHE A 525 -7.71 14.75 29.64
CA PHE A 525 -6.32 14.91 29.99
C PHE A 525 -6.11 15.94 31.09
N ALA A 526 -5.12 15.67 31.95
CA ALA A 526 -4.66 16.63 32.95
C ALA A 526 -3.12 16.64 33.01
N ARG A 527 -2.53 17.83 32.90
CA ARG A 527 -1.07 17.99 33.04
C ARG A 527 -0.70 17.90 34.51
N VAL A 528 0.37 17.14 34.79
CA VAL A 528 0.93 16.99 36.12
C VAL A 528 2.24 17.78 36.23
N PRO A 529 2.33 18.76 37.15
CA PRO A 529 3.58 19.47 37.41
C PRO A 529 4.73 18.52 37.74
N GLN A 530 5.94 18.84 37.26
CA GLN A 530 7.13 17.99 37.40
C GLN A 530 7.42 17.60 38.86
N ALA A 531 7.23 18.53 39.79
CA ALA A 531 7.38 18.30 41.23
C ALA A 531 6.46 17.20 41.81
N LYS A 532 5.42 16.79 41.08
CA LYS A 532 4.43 15.80 41.51
C LYS A 532 4.55 14.46 40.77
N TRP A 533 5.58 14.27 39.95
CA TRP A 533 5.85 13.00 39.28
C TRP A 533 6.20 11.94 40.32
N ASN A 534 5.62 10.74 40.19
CA ASN A 534 5.78 9.66 41.15
C ASN A 534 5.73 8.29 40.44
N GLY A 535 6.13 7.23 41.13
CA GLY A 535 6.18 5.87 40.59
C GLY A 535 4.81 5.19 40.40
N SER A 536 3.71 5.80 40.84
CA SER A 536 2.35 5.31 40.54
C SER A 536 1.89 5.68 39.14
N MET A 537 2.57 6.63 38.47
CA MET A 537 2.31 6.96 37.07
C MET A 537 2.99 5.94 36.17
N VAL A 538 2.19 5.24 35.38
CA VAL A 538 2.65 4.16 34.50
C VAL A 538 2.31 4.52 33.06
N PRO A 539 3.21 4.29 32.09
CA PRO A 539 2.92 4.51 30.68
C PRO A 539 1.61 3.83 30.24
N VAL A 540 0.83 4.50 29.38
CA VAL A 540 -0.45 3.96 28.89
C VAL A 540 -0.30 2.56 28.29
N GLY A 541 0.76 2.30 27.52
CA GLY A 541 1.01 0.97 26.93
C GLY A 541 1.09 -0.14 27.98
N GLU A 542 1.86 0.08 29.05
CA GLU A 542 1.98 -0.87 30.17
C GLU A 542 0.66 -1.02 30.94
N TYR A 543 -0.08 0.08 31.12
CA TYR A 543 -1.39 0.06 31.78
C TYR A 543 -2.43 -0.75 30.99
N LEU A 544 -2.38 -0.70 29.66
CA LEU A 544 -3.25 -1.48 28.77
C LEU A 544 -2.90 -2.97 28.75
N ALA A 545 -1.61 -3.31 28.85
CA ALA A 545 -1.12 -4.68 28.91
C ALA A 545 -1.37 -5.36 30.26
N GLY A 546 -1.38 -4.60 31.36
CA GLY A 546 -1.54 -5.15 32.71
C GLY A 546 -2.94 -5.71 33.00
N ASP A 547 -2.98 -6.81 33.76
CA ASP A 547 -4.21 -7.37 34.33
C ASP A 547 -4.85 -6.40 35.33
N THR A 548 -6.19 -6.35 35.35
CA THR A 548 -6.97 -5.43 36.21
C THR A 548 -6.64 -5.51 37.71
N GLN A 549 -6.12 -6.65 38.19
CA GLN A 549 -5.70 -6.82 39.59
C GLN A 549 -4.35 -6.14 39.91
N ASN A 550 -3.45 -6.01 38.92
CA ASN A 550 -2.13 -5.40 39.06
C ASN A 550 -2.13 -3.87 38.87
N LEU A 551 -3.30 -3.27 38.65
CA LEU A 551 -3.50 -1.84 38.37
C LEU A 551 -3.97 -1.02 39.59
N SER A 552 -4.19 -1.66 40.74
CA SER A 552 -4.66 -0.96 41.95
C SER A 552 -3.67 0.13 42.39
N GLY A 553 -4.12 1.40 42.37
CA GLY A 553 -3.30 2.57 42.73
C GLY A 553 -2.36 3.07 41.63
N LYS A 554 -2.39 2.49 40.43
CA LYS A 554 -1.64 2.97 39.25
C LYS A 554 -2.47 3.96 38.44
N ILE A 555 -1.79 4.89 37.78
CA ILE A 555 -2.42 5.95 36.98
C ILE A 555 -1.78 5.98 35.60
N PRO A 556 -2.56 5.81 34.52
CA PRO A 556 -2.01 5.87 33.17
C PRO A 556 -1.54 7.30 32.84
N CYS A 557 -0.32 7.40 32.32
CA CYS A 557 0.27 8.66 31.89
C CYS A 557 0.88 8.59 30.48
N LEU A 558 0.88 9.74 29.82
CA LEU A 558 1.53 10.01 28.54
C LEU A 558 2.63 11.04 28.71
N LEU A 559 3.62 10.95 27.83
CA LEU A 559 4.64 11.98 27.66
C LEU A 559 4.29 12.85 26.46
N MET A 560 4.27 14.16 26.69
CA MET A 560 3.93 15.16 25.69
C MET A 560 4.97 16.27 25.67
N VAL A 561 5.13 16.94 24.54
CA VAL A 561 6.04 18.08 24.37
C VAL A 561 5.26 19.34 24.01
N ASP A 562 5.69 20.48 24.51
CA ASP A 562 5.15 21.80 24.09
C ASP A 562 5.92 22.36 22.89
N GLY A 563 5.55 23.56 22.42
CA GLY A 563 6.17 24.20 21.26
C GLY A 563 7.67 24.54 21.40
N ASN A 564 8.23 24.46 22.61
CA ASN A 564 9.65 24.67 22.88
C ASN A 564 10.40 23.35 23.14
N ASP A 565 9.79 22.21 22.78
CA ASP A 565 10.30 20.86 22.98
C ASP A 565 10.54 20.49 24.46
N VAL A 566 9.83 21.15 25.39
CA VAL A 566 9.88 20.81 26.82
C VAL A 566 8.95 19.64 27.11
N LEU A 567 9.44 18.66 27.85
CA LEU A 567 8.73 17.43 28.20
C LEU A 567 7.75 17.63 29.37
N HIS A 568 6.51 17.17 29.20
CA HIS A 568 5.44 17.20 30.19
C HIS A 568 4.83 15.80 30.38
N LYS A 569 4.38 15.47 31.59
CA LYS A 569 3.55 14.28 31.85
C LYS A 569 2.08 14.65 31.98
N VAL A 570 1.25 13.86 31.31
CA VAL A 570 -0.20 14.05 31.26
C VAL A 570 -0.88 12.76 31.70
N ILE A 571 -1.82 12.85 32.64
CA ILE A 571 -2.64 11.70 33.07
C ILE A 571 -3.96 11.67 32.30
N VAL A 572 -4.54 10.48 32.21
CA VAL A 572 -5.66 10.16 31.32
C VAL A 572 -6.85 9.62 32.12
N ASP A 573 -8.08 9.91 31.71
CA ASP A 573 -9.28 9.33 32.32
C ASP A 573 -9.57 7.89 31.87
N ASP A 574 -10.35 7.15 32.66
CA ASP A 574 -10.66 5.74 32.43
C ASP A 574 -11.52 5.54 31.17
N LYS A 575 -12.35 6.52 30.82
CA LYS A 575 -13.19 6.46 29.60
C LYS A 575 -12.33 6.30 28.35
N LEU A 576 -11.26 7.08 28.23
CA LEU A 576 -10.36 6.97 27.09
C LEU A 576 -9.54 5.68 27.11
N ILE A 577 -9.20 5.15 28.29
CA ILE A 577 -8.56 3.84 28.41
C ILE A 577 -9.49 2.70 27.94
N GLN A 578 -10.78 2.76 28.26
CA GLN A 578 -11.75 1.78 27.78
C GLN A 578 -11.86 1.79 26.25
N GLU A 579 -11.86 2.96 25.62
CA GLU A 579 -11.82 3.06 24.16
C GLU A 579 -10.52 2.51 23.57
N ALA A 580 -9.38 2.72 24.24
CA ALA A 580 -8.09 2.17 23.80
C ALA A 580 -8.10 0.63 23.84
N ARG A 581 -8.72 0.04 24.88
CA ARG A 581 -8.94 -1.42 24.93
C ARG A 581 -9.81 -1.89 23.77
N ARG A 582 -10.95 -1.23 23.50
CA ARG A 582 -11.81 -1.58 22.34
C ARG A 582 -11.08 -1.48 21.00
N CYS A 583 -10.22 -0.47 20.84
CA CYS A 583 -9.38 -0.33 19.65
C CYS A 583 -8.43 -1.52 19.50
N ARG A 584 -7.79 -1.96 20.59
CA ARG A 584 -6.94 -3.16 20.60
C ARG A 584 -7.70 -4.43 20.24
N GLU A 585 -8.88 -4.67 20.80
CA GLU A 585 -9.66 -5.88 20.48
C GLU A 585 -10.07 -5.92 18.99
N MET A 586 -10.34 -4.76 18.39
CA MET A 586 -10.57 -4.64 16.94
C MET A 586 -9.30 -4.99 16.15
N TRP A 587 -8.14 -4.53 16.61
CA TRP A 587 -6.86 -4.89 16.01
C TRP A 587 -6.59 -6.39 16.07
N HIS A 588 -6.85 -7.03 17.22
CA HIS A 588 -6.76 -8.50 17.37
C HIS A 588 -7.67 -9.23 16.39
N SER A 589 -8.90 -8.73 16.20
CA SER A 589 -9.83 -9.31 15.22
C SER A 589 -9.28 -9.23 13.79
N LEU A 590 -8.63 -8.11 13.42
CA LEU A 590 -7.98 -7.97 12.12
C LEU A 590 -6.73 -8.84 12.00
N GLN A 591 -5.92 -8.96 13.06
CA GLN A 591 -4.77 -9.87 13.10
C GLN A 591 -5.20 -11.31 12.86
N GLU A 592 -6.27 -11.76 13.53
CA GLU A 592 -6.80 -13.12 13.34
C GLU A 592 -7.27 -13.36 11.91
N LEU A 593 -7.93 -12.37 11.28
CA LEU A 593 -8.27 -12.39 9.85
C LEU A 593 -7.01 -12.37 8.97
N GLY A 594 -5.93 -11.70 9.38
CA GLY A 594 -4.63 -11.71 8.72
C GLY A 594 -3.81 -12.97 8.94
N GLY A 595 -4.30 -13.94 9.72
CA GLY A 595 -3.56 -15.15 10.07
C GLY A 595 -2.51 -14.96 11.18
N ILE A 596 -2.46 -13.78 11.80
CA ILE A 596 -1.59 -13.44 12.91
C ILE A 596 -2.32 -13.77 14.21
N HIS A 597 -1.67 -14.50 15.13
CA HIS A 597 -2.28 -14.99 16.39
C HIS A 597 -3.62 -15.72 16.14
N ASN A 598 -3.70 -16.51 15.06
CA ASN A 598 -4.93 -17.17 14.67
C ASN A 598 -5.32 -18.25 15.69
N SER A 599 -6.46 -18.05 16.37
CA SER A 599 -6.84 -18.89 17.50
C SER A 599 -7.11 -20.35 17.13
N HIS A 600 -7.56 -20.61 15.89
CA HIS A 600 -7.76 -21.96 15.39
C HIS A 600 -6.43 -22.67 15.11
N ALA A 601 -5.46 -21.97 14.51
CA ALA A 601 -4.12 -22.48 14.27
C ALA A 601 -3.39 -22.77 15.59
N GLU A 602 -3.46 -21.86 16.55
CA GLU A 602 -2.85 -22.04 17.88
C GLU A 602 -3.46 -23.23 18.63
N ARG A 603 -4.79 -23.40 18.61
CA ARG A 603 -5.45 -24.58 19.20
C ARG A 603 -5.08 -25.88 18.49
N LEU A 604 -4.82 -25.85 17.18
CA LEU A 604 -4.33 -27.02 16.45
C LEU A 604 -2.91 -27.36 16.87
N LEU A 605 -2.00 -26.38 16.84
CA LEU A 605 -0.60 -26.55 17.27
C LEU A 605 -0.50 -26.99 18.73
N ALA A 606 -1.32 -26.44 19.63
CA ALA A 606 -1.35 -26.85 21.03
C ALA A 606 -1.83 -28.29 21.21
N ARG A 607 -2.81 -28.75 20.40
CA ARG A 607 -3.25 -30.16 20.40
C ARG A 607 -2.16 -31.08 19.85
N GLU A 608 -1.50 -30.71 18.76
CA GLU A 608 -0.41 -31.50 18.18
C GLU A 608 0.79 -31.58 19.12
N ARG A 609 1.16 -30.48 19.78
CA ARG A 609 2.20 -30.45 20.82
C ARG A 609 1.86 -31.41 21.96
N LYS A 610 0.63 -31.38 22.47
CA LYS A 610 0.18 -32.33 23.50
C LYS A 610 0.27 -33.78 23.05
N VAL A 611 -0.20 -34.10 21.84
CA VAL A 611 -0.11 -35.46 21.29
C VAL A 611 1.35 -35.89 21.12
N TRP A 612 2.22 -34.99 20.68
CA TRP A 612 3.65 -35.26 20.55
C TRP A 612 4.32 -35.47 21.91
N GLU A 613 4.01 -34.65 22.90
CA GLU A 613 4.48 -34.80 24.29
C GLU A 613 4.00 -36.14 24.89
N GLU A 614 2.74 -36.53 24.69
CA GLU A 614 2.20 -37.82 25.11
C GLU A 614 2.89 -39.00 24.41
N ARG A 615 3.19 -38.88 23.10
CA ARG A 615 3.97 -39.88 22.35
C ARG A 615 5.40 -39.99 22.87
N GLN A 616 6.08 -38.87 23.10
CA GLN A 616 7.41 -38.90 23.69
C GLN A 616 7.42 -39.50 25.10
N GLN A 617 6.44 -39.15 25.93
CA GLN A 617 6.32 -39.73 27.27
C GLN A 617 6.04 -41.24 27.23
N SER A 618 5.22 -41.71 26.29
CA SER A 618 4.96 -43.14 26.11
C SER A 618 6.14 -43.90 25.49
N GLU A 619 6.90 -43.31 24.57
CA GLU A 619 8.13 -43.89 24.03
C GLU A 619 9.25 -43.96 25.08
N VAL A 620 9.39 -42.94 25.93
CA VAL A 620 10.32 -42.95 27.09
C VAL A 620 9.88 -43.99 28.12
N ALA A 621 8.58 -44.25 28.28
CA ALA A 621 8.05 -45.28 29.19
C ALA A 621 8.21 -46.73 28.66
N VAL A 622 8.28 -46.92 27.34
CA VAL A 622 8.43 -48.24 26.69
C VAL A 622 9.90 -48.59 26.39
N ALA A 623 10.82 -47.63 26.49
CA ALA A 623 12.26 -47.91 26.42
C ALA A 623 12.70 -48.89 27.52
N PRO A 624 13.39 -50.00 27.20
CA PRO A 624 13.80 -50.99 28.18
C PRO A 624 14.82 -50.38 29.15
N LYS A 625 14.50 -50.49 30.44
CA LYS A 625 15.34 -50.08 31.57
C LYS A 625 16.75 -50.66 31.42
N PRO A 626 17.82 -49.84 31.25
CA PRO A 626 19.18 -50.34 31.32
C PRO A 626 19.42 -50.93 32.71
N ALA A 627 19.98 -52.14 32.76
CA ALA A 627 20.41 -52.77 34.00
C ALA A 627 21.43 -51.87 34.72
N ALA A 628 21.33 -51.83 36.04
CA ALA A 628 22.05 -50.94 36.93
C ALA A 628 23.57 -50.94 36.73
N ALA A 629 24.13 -49.75 36.52
CA ALA A 629 25.50 -49.40 36.89
C ALA A 629 25.44 -48.09 37.72
N ALA A 630 26.09 -48.10 38.88
CA ALA A 630 26.19 -46.97 39.81
C ALA A 630 27.38 -46.05 39.46
N PRO A 631 27.58 -44.91 40.15
CA PRO A 631 26.92 -43.64 39.96
C PRO A 631 27.87 -42.57 39.36
N ALA A 632 27.34 -41.62 38.59
CA ALA A 632 28.04 -40.38 38.28
C ALA A 632 27.11 -39.18 38.52
N ALA A 633 27.65 -38.17 39.20
CA ALA A 633 27.00 -36.95 39.68
C ALA A 633 26.55 -36.03 38.53
N PRO A 634 25.71 -35.02 38.80
CA PRO A 634 24.68 -34.54 37.87
C PRO A 634 25.23 -33.59 36.80
N VAL A 635 24.81 -33.80 35.57
CA VAL A 635 24.90 -32.79 34.50
C VAL A 635 23.53 -32.16 34.34
N ALA A 636 23.50 -30.84 34.43
CA ALA A 636 22.32 -29.99 34.33
C ALA A 636 21.68 -30.05 32.94
N THR A 637 20.35 -30.00 32.94
CA THR A 637 19.46 -29.83 31.80
C THR A 637 19.72 -28.50 31.08
N PRO A 638 19.88 -28.43 29.74
CA PRO A 638 19.72 -27.18 29.03
C PRO A 638 18.23 -26.86 28.98
N ALA A 639 17.90 -25.68 29.50
CA ALA A 639 16.57 -25.11 29.49
C ALA A 639 16.13 -24.68 28.08
N ALA A 640 14.82 -24.65 27.94
CA ALA A 640 14.01 -24.11 26.87
C ALA A 640 14.62 -22.92 26.09
N ALA A 641 14.43 -22.96 24.78
CA ALA A 641 14.63 -21.84 23.87
C ALA A 641 13.87 -20.59 24.36
N ALA A 642 14.63 -19.59 24.76
CA ALA A 642 14.16 -18.24 25.06
C ALA A 642 14.29 -17.36 23.80
N MET A 643 13.31 -16.47 23.64
CA MET A 643 13.31 -15.35 22.69
C MET A 643 14.48 -14.40 22.95
N PRO A 644 14.99 -13.67 21.93
CA PRO A 644 16.18 -12.85 22.08
C PRO A 644 15.91 -11.55 22.85
N ALA A 645 16.79 -11.24 23.80
CA ALA A 645 16.89 -9.98 24.51
C ALA A 645 17.84 -9.00 23.76
N PRO A 646 17.77 -7.68 24.03
CA PRO A 646 18.49 -6.64 23.31
C PRO A 646 20.00 -6.66 23.63
N ALA A 647 20.79 -6.17 22.68
CA ALA A 647 22.24 -6.08 22.76
C ALA A 647 22.72 -5.19 23.93
N GLU A 648 23.53 -5.78 24.82
CA GLU A 648 24.38 -5.09 25.78
C GLU A 648 25.77 -4.79 25.15
N PRO A 649 26.50 -3.77 25.65
CA PRO A 649 27.76 -3.31 25.08
C PRO A 649 28.88 -4.36 25.18
N GLU A 650 29.76 -4.36 24.18
CA GLU A 650 30.88 -5.30 24.00
C GLU A 650 31.80 -5.37 25.24
N GLU A 651 31.81 -6.52 25.92
CA GLU A 651 32.93 -6.96 26.74
C GLU A 651 34.08 -7.39 25.83
N GLU A 652 35.31 -6.96 26.10
CA GLU A 652 36.53 -7.49 25.45
C GLU A 652 36.62 -9.00 25.70
N LYS A 653 36.22 -9.80 24.70
CA LYS A 653 36.27 -11.26 24.77
C LYS A 653 37.72 -11.72 24.84
N SER A 654 38.02 -12.63 25.77
CA SER A 654 39.40 -13.11 25.99
C SER A 654 39.96 -13.80 24.74
N SER A 655 41.23 -13.55 24.40
CA SER A 655 41.93 -14.11 23.23
C SER A 655 42.03 -15.65 23.22
N ASP A 656 41.62 -16.32 24.31
CA ASP A 656 41.80 -17.75 24.50
C ASP A 656 40.62 -18.58 23.97
N GLU A 657 39.42 -17.99 23.81
CA GLU A 657 38.22 -18.69 23.36
C GLU A 657 37.93 -18.45 21.87
N PRO A 658 37.57 -19.49 21.10
CA PRO A 658 37.16 -19.33 19.70
C PRO A 658 35.82 -18.61 19.59
N TYR A 659 35.75 -17.55 18.78
CA TYR A 659 34.51 -16.81 18.51
C TYR A 659 34.45 -16.24 17.08
N ILE A 660 33.26 -15.80 16.68
CA ILE A 660 33.04 -15.05 15.43
C ILE A 660 32.46 -13.69 15.81
N GLU A 661 32.92 -12.63 15.17
CA GLU A 661 32.24 -11.32 15.21
C GLU A 661 30.98 -11.38 14.35
N THR A 662 29.98 -12.16 14.80
CA THR A 662 28.73 -12.46 14.08
C THR A 662 28.09 -11.22 13.42
N PRO A 663 28.01 -10.04 14.07
CA PRO A 663 27.44 -8.84 13.45
C PRO A 663 28.14 -8.37 12.17
N ARG A 664 29.40 -8.74 11.96
CA ARG A 664 30.22 -8.36 10.79
C ARG A 664 30.22 -9.43 9.68
N CYS A 665 29.48 -10.52 9.86
CA CYS A 665 29.41 -11.61 8.88
C CYS A 665 28.70 -11.18 7.58
N THR A 666 29.35 -11.43 6.44
CA THR A 666 28.84 -11.12 5.10
C THR A 666 28.15 -12.30 4.39
N SER A 667 27.92 -13.42 5.08
CA SER A 667 27.22 -14.61 4.54
C SER A 667 27.88 -15.25 3.29
N CYS A 668 29.20 -15.37 3.24
CA CYS A 668 29.94 -15.91 2.08
C CYS A 668 29.93 -17.46 1.94
N ASP A 669 29.31 -18.19 2.87
CA ASP A 669 29.26 -19.67 2.94
C ASP A 669 30.61 -20.41 3.10
N GLU A 670 31.75 -19.73 3.17
CA GLU A 670 33.08 -20.38 3.20
C GLU A 670 33.29 -21.23 4.46
N CYS A 671 32.96 -20.71 5.65
CA CYS A 671 33.12 -21.45 6.91
C CYS A 671 32.16 -22.65 7.03
N THR A 672 30.91 -22.51 6.56
CA THR A 672 29.92 -23.58 6.59
C THR A 672 30.22 -24.68 5.56
N GLN A 673 30.90 -24.36 4.46
CA GLN A 673 31.43 -25.37 3.53
C GLN A 673 32.57 -26.20 4.12
N ILE A 674 33.38 -25.62 5.02
CA ILE A 674 34.45 -26.34 5.73
C ILE A 674 33.87 -27.31 6.76
N ASN A 675 32.92 -26.85 7.59
CA ASN A 675 32.23 -27.70 8.56
C ASN A 675 30.84 -27.14 8.92
N ASN A 676 29.80 -27.69 8.28
CA ASN A 676 28.40 -27.29 8.48
C ASN A 676 27.78 -27.78 9.80
N VAL A 677 28.52 -28.50 10.63
CA VAL A 677 28.10 -28.92 11.98
C VAL A 677 28.71 -28.00 13.04
N MET A 678 29.92 -27.49 12.80
CA MET A 678 30.59 -26.53 13.67
C MET A 678 30.07 -25.10 13.49
N PHE A 679 29.82 -24.69 12.25
CA PHE A 679 29.32 -23.37 11.89
C PHE A 679 27.88 -23.44 11.40
N ALA A 680 27.02 -22.56 11.89
CA ALA A 680 25.67 -22.39 11.39
C ALA A 680 25.25 -20.92 11.34
N TYR A 681 24.29 -20.63 10.47
CA TYR A 681 23.68 -19.33 10.36
C TYR A 681 22.59 -19.13 11.41
N ASP A 682 22.59 -17.96 12.04
CA ASP A 682 21.49 -17.51 12.88
C ASP A 682 20.28 -17.03 12.05
N ALA A 683 19.25 -16.51 12.73
CA ALA A 683 18.04 -15.99 12.08
C ALA A 683 18.30 -14.80 11.14
N ASN A 684 19.42 -14.08 11.32
CA ASN A 684 19.84 -12.94 10.50
C ASN A 684 20.79 -13.36 9.36
N LYS A 685 21.00 -14.67 9.15
CA LYS A 685 21.99 -15.24 8.23
C LYS A 685 23.43 -14.85 8.57
N GLN A 686 23.74 -14.63 9.84
CA GLN A 686 25.11 -14.38 10.29
C GLN A 686 25.73 -15.66 10.87
N ALA A 687 26.98 -15.95 10.50
CA ALA A 687 27.63 -17.19 10.91
C ALA A 687 27.99 -17.15 12.40
N SER A 688 27.73 -18.25 13.09
CA SER A 688 28.08 -18.47 14.50
C SER A 688 28.64 -19.87 14.70
N ILE A 689 29.47 -20.05 15.73
CA ILE A 689 29.96 -21.37 16.12
C ILE A 689 28.90 -22.03 17.00
N VAL A 690 28.25 -23.07 16.49
CA VAL A 690 27.17 -23.78 17.20
C VAL A 690 27.66 -25.03 17.91
N ASN A 691 28.76 -25.64 17.45
CA ASN A 691 29.33 -26.81 18.08
C ASN A 691 30.86 -26.89 17.89
N LEU A 692 31.60 -26.45 18.91
CA LEU A 692 33.07 -26.47 18.91
C LEU A 692 33.65 -27.89 18.89
N ASP A 693 32.91 -28.89 19.35
CA ASP A 693 33.40 -30.28 19.43
C ASP A 693 33.13 -31.06 18.12
N ALA A 694 32.44 -30.45 17.16
CA ALA A 694 32.10 -31.04 15.87
C ALA A 694 33.22 -31.00 14.82
N GLY A 695 34.41 -30.51 15.16
CA GLY A 695 35.53 -30.43 14.21
C GLY A 695 36.88 -30.22 14.88
N THR A 696 37.93 -30.22 14.05
CA THR A 696 39.33 -30.15 14.48
C THR A 696 39.83 -28.70 14.55
N TYR A 697 40.87 -28.40 15.31
CA TYR A 697 41.46 -27.04 15.36
C TYR A 697 41.92 -26.58 13.98
N ARG A 698 42.41 -27.50 13.14
CA ARG A 698 42.69 -27.21 11.72
C ARG A 698 41.50 -26.59 10.97
N GLN A 699 40.29 -27.09 11.17
CA GLN A 699 39.09 -26.59 10.48
C GLN A 699 38.70 -25.18 10.96
N LEU A 700 38.95 -24.86 12.23
CA LEU A 700 38.77 -23.51 12.77
C LEU A 700 39.77 -22.52 12.15
N VAL A 701 41.04 -22.92 12.03
CA VAL A 701 42.10 -22.09 11.43
C VAL A 701 41.85 -21.90 9.93
N GLU A 702 41.48 -22.96 9.20
CA GLU A 702 41.14 -22.88 7.77
C GLU A 702 39.90 -22.00 7.55
N ALA A 703 38.89 -22.06 8.44
CA ALA A 703 37.74 -21.17 8.38
C ALA A 703 38.14 -19.70 8.58
N ALA A 704 39.02 -19.40 9.53
CA ALA A 704 39.54 -18.05 9.76
C ALA A 704 40.33 -17.50 8.57
N GLU A 705 41.18 -18.32 7.95
CA GLU A 705 41.93 -17.93 6.75
C GLU A 705 41.03 -17.74 5.52
N SER A 706 39.96 -18.54 5.40
CA SER A 706 39.01 -18.41 4.28
C SER A 706 38.13 -17.18 4.39
N CYS A 707 37.87 -16.70 5.62
CA CYS A 707 36.92 -15.62 5.87
C CYS A 707 37.37 -14.28 5.26
N GLN A 708 36.66 -13.82 4.23
CA GLN A 708 36.96 -12.58 3.48
C GLN A 708 37.07 -11.31 4.32
N VAL A 709 36.35 -11.24 5.44
CA VAL A 709 36.34 -10.08 6.35
C VAL A 709 37.13 -10.32 7.64
N SER A 710 37.81 -11.47 7.76
CA SER A 710 38.66 -11.86 8.89
C SER A 710 38.00 -11.68 10.27
N ILE A 711 36.79 -12.22 10.44
CA ILE A 711 35.97 -12.09 11.66
C ILE A 711 35.91 -13.36 12.52
N ILE A 712 36.65 -14.41 12.15
CA ILE A 712 36.67 -15.70 12.87
C ILE A 712 37.99 -15.77 13.64
N HIS A 713 37.88 -15.92 14.95
CA HIS A 713 39.01 -15.98 15.88
C HIS A 713 39.13 -17.43 16.38
N PRO A 714 40.16 -18.20 16.00
CA PRO A 714 40.28 -19.61 16.36
C PRO A 714 40.61 -19.90 17.84
N GLY A 715 41.12 -18.91 18.58
CA GLY A 715 41.52 -19.07 19.98
C GLY A 715 42.58 -20.16 20.20
N LYS A 716 42.62 -20.75 21.40
CA LYS A 716 43.53 -21.86 21.74
C LYS A 716 42.98 -23.22 21.31
N PRO A 717 43.85 -24.16 20.89
CA PRO A 717 43.42 -25.51 20.54
C PRO A 717 42.91 -26.29 21.75
N ARG A 718 41.72 -26.87 21.62
CA ARG A 718 41.11 -27.74 22.64
C ARG A 718 41.75 -29.13 22.72
N ASN A 719 42.24 -29.67 21.60
CA ASN A 719 42.87 -30.98 21.56
C ASN A 719 44.40 -30.86 21.47
N PRO A 720 45.14 -31.11 22.56
CA PRO A 720 46.61 -30.98 22.58
C PRO A 720 47.34 -32.06 21.76
N ASN A 721 46.64 -33.10 21.28
CA ASN A 721 47.22 -34.21 20.53
C ASN A 721 46.91 -34.16 19.02
N GLU A 722 46.47 -33.01 18.47
CA GLU A 722 46.15 -32.88 17.05
C GLU A 722 47.43 -32.85 16.18
N PRO A 723 47.49 -33.59 15.06
CA PRO A 723 48.67 -33.61 14.20
C PRO A 723 48.95 -32.23 13.58
N GLY A 724 50.18 -31.74 13.72
CA GLY A 724 50.61 -30.44 13.17
C GLY A 724 50.20 -29.23 14.02
N LEU A 725 49.94 -29.42 15.31
CA LEU A 725 49.44 -28.38 16.22
C LEU A 725 50.33 -27.13 16.27
N GLU A 726 51.66 -27.27 16.33
CA GLU A 726 52.60 -26.14 16.39
C GLU A 726 52.48 -25.23 15.14
N GLU A 727 52.25 -25.82 13.97
CA GLU A 727 52.07 -25.09 12.71
C GLU A 727 50.71 -24.38 12.67
N LEU A 728 49.66 -25.03 13.18
CA LEU A 728 48.30 -24.48 13.23
C LEU A 728 48.20 -23.31 14.22
N VAL A 729 48.84 -23.41 15.39
CA VAL A 729 48.88 -22.31 16.37
C VAL A 729 49.58 -21.09 15.77
N LYS A 730 50.70 -21.29 15.07
CA LYS A 730 51.41 -20.20 14.39
C LYS A 730 50.57 -19.52 13.29
N ARG A 731 49.73 -20.28 12.58
CA ARG A 731 48.79 -19.75 11.58
C ARG A 731 47.63 -18.98 12.22
N ALA A 732 47.19 -19.40 13.41
CA ALA A 732 46.11 -18.73 14.13
C ALA A 732 46.51 -17.36 14.72
N GLU A 733 47.81 -17.10 14.95
CA GLU A 733 48.32 -15.86 15.56
C GLU A 733 47.87 -14.57 14.84
N SER A 734 47.60 -14.60 13.53
CA SER A 734 47.11 -13.43 12.80
C SER A 734 45.63 -13.10 13.03
N PHE A 735 44.91 -13.95 13.75
CA PHE A 735 43.47 -13.86 14.01
C PHE A 735 43.14 -13.87 15.51
N LEU A 736 44.13 -13.73 16.39
CA LEU A 736 43.97 -13.65 17.85
C LEU A 736 43.77 -12.22 18.35
#